data_AF-A0A940A710-F1
#
_entry.id   AF-A0A940A710-F1
#
_cell.length_a   1.000
_cell.length_b   1.000
_cell.length_c   1.000
_cell.angle_alpha   90.00
_cell.angle_beta   90.00
_cell.angle_gamma   90.00
#
_symmetry.space_group_name_H-M   'P 1'
#
loop_
_entity.id
_entity.type
_entity.pdbx_description
1 polymer ?
#
loop_
_entity_poly.entity_id
_entity_poly.type
_entity_poly.pdbx_seq_one_letter_code
_entity_poly.pdbx_strand_id
1 'polypeptide(L)'
;MKIKNLYIAIATLGAMGLTACDDYLDVESPSQMDQNMVYNSVEFATNAINGVYVLFCEDPYTSRMCGVWMQNTDVEAMSVQEAVATNHRQAVWPLQGPGNVGWSDVKKVWDNNLQAIERANQVRAGIDASSIGDTDEMQQIKGEATCLKAFRYYLMCNFFGDVPYYDVAAKWGEEIDKPRTDKNIIYSRVLQQLVDIEPNMKWSDVNTGGIERMNRDFAIGLIARIALFRAGYGMTKDGTMKRADEYLDVNGDADLAVTYKDVNGAEKTARTYNEYYQMAKDYCQKLIRLKPRDLYPNFEQAFLNEMNYAIENNAEVLYEVAFVQNYGGDIGWSFGVPNTGKNVNGNTTAQVAITPTFYMSFADNDVRRDIDVAKYSHENDTVKASASTGLYVGKWDRARAAHELGSGSSKGTGINYPLMRYSDVLLMLAEAENELNGPTSLAKEQLLKVRARAFANSPTYGADVNDYVANLNTKEDFFNAIVNERAWEFGGEALRKFDLVRWNLYAKKMEEAMRTALCWGIATNEDLMNDPAVLGQYPEAVNYTNWADRLYYKKTAKNNLKSDITWYDEKYKAAMDDATMTAEGWQKVNWGSNMIKRTRTYVYNGTDYGTTTPTKATNSDGSATYTLGTAPNTITVTVPAGEPTGITRKDVYSASDYYTRLYRGYSNGALTGNGVAPYLLPITTETLSASNVLDNDGYHIMDANMEKGVNVVVATIEKEYK
;
A
#
# COMPACT_ATOMS: atom_id res chain seq x y z
N MET A 1 -13.95 -60.39 75.66
CA MET A 1 -13.21 -60.51 74.37
C MET A 1 -14.03 -60.10 73.13
N LYS A 2 -15.18 -59.42 73.25
CA LYS A 2 -16.13 -59.19 72.12
C LYS A 2 -16.10 -57.80 71.48
N ILE A 3 -15.29 -56.86 71.96
CA ILE A 3 -15.28 -55.47 71.44
C ILE A 3 -14.09 -55.18 70.50
N LYS A 4 -12.98 -55.94 70.58
CA LYS A 4 -11.83 -55.76 69.66
C LYS A 4 -12.08 -56.27 68.23
N ASN A 5 -12.97 -57.25 68.05
CA ASN A 5 -13.25 -57.82 66.72
C ASN A 5 -14.26 -56.99 65.90
N LEU A 6 -15.01 -56.07 66.54
CA LEU A 6 -15.97 -55.21 65.85
C LEU A 6 -15.27 -54.08 65.09
N TYR A 7 -14.19 -53.52 65.64
CA TYR A 7 -13.42 -52.47 64.98
C TYR A 7 -12.54 -52.99 63.84
N ILE A 8 -12.05 -54.23 63.93
CA ILE A 8 -11.32 -54.88 62.84
C ILE A 8 -12.28 -55.23 61.69
N ALA A 9 -13.50 -55.68 61.97
CA ALA A 9 -14.50 -55.94 60.93
C ALA A 9 -14.97 -54.66 60.21
N ILE A 10 -15.14 -53.54 60.94
CA ILE A 10 -15.54 -52.25 60.34
C ILE A 10 -14.40 -51.63 59.52
N ALA A 11 -13.13 -51.79 59.95
CA ALA A 11 -11.98 -51.36 59.18
C ALA A 11 -11.73 -52.23 57.93
N THR A 12 -12.10 -53.51 57.96
CA THR A 12 -11.94 -54.43 56.81
C THR A 12 -13.09 -54.28 55.79
N LEU A 13 -14.30 -53.90 56.22
CA LEU A 13 -15.40 -53.54 55.31
C LEU A 13 -15.22 -52.15 54.67
N GLY A 14 -14.51 -51.23 55.33
CA GLY A 14 -14.14 -49.93 54.73
C GLY A 14 -13.08 -50.03 53.63
N ALA A 15 -12.32 -51.14 53.58
CA ALA A 15 -11.27 -51.36 52.59
C ALA A 15 -11.74 -52.05 51.29
N MET A 16 -12.98 -52.54 51.22
CA MET A 16 -13.54 -53.18 50.01
C MET A 16 -14.44 -52.25 49.17
N GLY A 17 -14.56 -50.97 49.54
CA GLY A 17 -15.34 -49.96 48.81
C GLY A 17 -14.54 -49.11 47.81
N LEU A 18 -13.24 -49.37 47.65
CA LEU A 18 -12.37 -48.65 46.70
C LEU A 18 -12.18 -49.48 45.43
N THR A 19 -13.26 -49.84 44.76
CA THR A 19 -13.19 -49.96 43.30
C THR A 19 -13.33 -48.54 42.77
N ALA A 20 -12.20 -47.95 42.42
CA ALA A 20 -12.13 -46.69 41.70
C ALA A 20 -13.05 -46.77 40.48
N CYS A 21 -14.15 -46.01 40.51
CA CYS A 21 -14.78 -45.56 39.28
C CYS A 21 -13.94 -44.36 38.81
N ASP A 22 -12.86 -44.63 38.07
CA ASP A 22 -12.12 -43.56 37.37
C ASP A 22 -13.03 -42.84 36.35
N ASP A 23 -14.06 -43.51 35.81
CA ASP A 23 -14.98 -42.95 34.80
C ASP A 23 -15.97 -41.87 35.29
N TYR A 24 -16.05 -41.55 36.60
CA TYR A 24 -16.96 -40.49 37.10
C TYR A 24 -16.29 -39.12 37.25
N LEU A 25 -14.95 -39.07 37.23
CA LEU A 25 -14.19 -37.82 37.28
C LEU A 25 -13.72 -37.37 35.89
N ASP A 26 -13.76 -38.25 34.89
CA ASP A 26 -13.67 -37.92 33.47
C ASP A 26 -15.02 -37.42 32.94
N VAL A 27 -15.51 -36.32 33.52
CA VAL A 27 -16.59 -35.57 32.90
C VAL A 27 -15.96 -34.65 31.85
N GLU A 28 -15.76 -35.18 30.63
CA GLU A 28 -15.50 -34.30 29.48
C GLU A 28 -16.67 -33.32 29.40
N SER A 29 -16.37 -32.03 29.56
CA SER A 29 -17.37 -31.00 29.30
C SER A 29 -17.82 -31.16 27.84
N PRO A 30 -19.11 -31.39 27.54
CA PRO A 30 -19.60 -31.50 26.16
C PRO A 30 -19.38 -30.24 25.32
N SER A 31 -18.89 -29.16 25.95
CA SER A 31 -18.62 -27.86 25.36
C SER A 31 -17.13 -27.56 25.12
N GLN A 32 -16.22 -28.48 25.45
CA GLN A 32 -14.83 -28.41 25.00
C GLN A 32 -14.61 -29.47 23.91
N MET A 33 -14.50 -29.05 22.66
CA MET A 33 -13.98 -29.93 21.62
C MET A 33 -12.50 -30.17 21.93
N ASP A 34 -12.12 -31.40 22.29
CA ASP A 34 -10.71 -31.78 22.44
C ASP A 34 -9.96 -31.56 21.11
N GLN A 35 -8.68 -31.16 21.16
CA GLN A 35 -7.85 -30.99 19.96
C GLN A 35 -7.84 -32.27 19.11
N ASN A 36 -7.87 -33.46 19.73
CA ASN A 36 -8.01 -34.71 18.97
C ASN A 36 -9.35 -34.79 18.23
N MET A 37 -10.45 -34.31 18.81
CA MET A 37 -11.75 -34.31 18.15
C MET A 37 -11.79 -33.31 16.98
N VAL A 38 -11.17 -32.14 17.14
CA VAL A 38 -11.17 -31.08 16.11
C VAL A 38 -10.41 -31.51 14.86
N TYR A 39 -9.22 -32.11 15.01
CA TYR A 39 -8.35 -32.40 13.87
C TYR A 39 -8.45 -33.84 13.34
N ASN A 40 -9.27 -34.71 13.93
CA ASN A 40 -9.62 -36.01 13.33
C ASN A 40 -10.89 -35.96 12.45
N SER A 41 -11.36 -34.75 12.10
CA SER A 41 -12.46 -34.52 11.15
C SER A 41 -12.09 -33.40 10.19
N VAL A 42 -12.18 -33.66 8.88
CA VAL A 42 -11.92 -32.65 7.84
C VAL A 42 -12.84 -31.44 8.00
N GLU A 43 -14.10 -31.65 8.39
CA GLU A 43 -15.07 -30.57 8.60
C GLU A 43 -14.65 -29.66 9.77
N PHE A 44 -14.30 -30.23 10.92
CA PHE A 44 -13.88 -29.45 12.08
C PHE A 44 -12.51 -28.80 11.87
N ALA A 45 -11.58 -29.46 11.18
CA ALA A 45 -10.33 -28.86 10.74
C ALA A 45 -10.57 -27.68 9.78
N THR A 46 -11.56 -27.78 8.89
CA THR A 46 -12.00 -26.68 8.00
C THR A 46 -12.53 -25.48 8.81
N ASN A 47 -13.30 -25.73 9.86
CA ASN A 47 -13.77 -24.66 10.76
C ASN A 47 -12.60 -24.00 11.51
N ALA A 48 -11.61 -24.77 11.95
CA ALA A 48 -10.42 -24.25 12.61
C ALA A 48 -9.61 -23.30 11.70
N ILE A 49 -9.36 -23.69 10.44
CA ILE A 49 -8.65 -22.85 9.49
C ILE A 49 -9.46 -21.61 9.08
N ASN A 50 -10.79 -21.70 8.99
CA ASN A 50 -11.65 -20.52 8.77
C ASN A 50 -11.50 -19.49 9.91
N GLY A 51 -11.22 -19.97 11.14
CA GLY A 51 -10.84 -19.13 12.27
C GLY A 51 -9.54 -18.34 12.07
N VAL A 52 -8.67 -18.74 11.14
CA VAL A 52 -7.50 -17.94 10.74
C VAL A 52 -7.89 -16.91 9.68
N TYR A 53 -8.64 -17.32 8.65
CA TYR A 53 -9.08 -16.44 7.55
C TYR A 53 -9.95 -15.26 8.03
N VAL A 54 -10.82 -15.46 9.02
CA VAL A 54 -11.69 -14.39 9.53
C VAL A 54 -10.91 -13.17 10.00
N LEU A 55 -9.64 -13.33 10.42
CA LEU A 55 -8.77 -12.22 10.83
C LEU A 55 -8.34 -11.32 9.66
N PHE A 56 -8.60 -11.71 8.40
CA PHE A 56 -8.51 -10.79 7.27
C PHE A 56 -9.71 -9.85 7.20
N CYS A 57 -10.91 -10.28 7.62
CA CYS A 57 -12.11 -9.45 7.59
C CYS A 57 -12.08 -8.33 8.65
N GLU A 58 -11.24 -8.45 9.66
CA GLU A 58 -11.09 -7.46 10.73
C GLU A 58 -10.39 -6.17 10.23
N ASP A 59 -10.81 -5.01 10.77
CA ASP A 59 -10.29 -3.67 10.43
C ASP A 59 -8.74 -3.57 10.40
N PRO A 60 -7.99 -4.23 11.32
CA PRO A 60 -6.53 -4.32 11.27
C PRO A 60 -5.93 -4.79 9.94
N TYR A 61 -6.63 -5.63 9.19
CA TYR A 61 -6.20 -6.05 7.87
C TYR A 61 -6.93 -5.27 6.79
N THR A 62 -8.25 -5.47 6.67
CA THR A 62 -9.06 -5.04 5.50
C THR A 62 -9.05 -3.53 5.26
N SER A 63 -8.79 -2.72 6.29
CA SER A 63 -8.67 -1.28 6.16
C SER A 63 -7.23 -0.78 6.34
N ARG A 64 -6.41 -1.43 7.18
CA ARG A 64 -5.06 -0.95 7.53
C ARG A 64 -3.96 -1.59 6.70
N MET A 65 -3.59 -2.84 6.95
CA MET A 65 -2.38 -3.43 6.39
C MET A 65 -2.46 -3.76 4.90
N CYS A 66 -3.60 -4.17 4.36
CA CYS A 66 -3.76 -4.33 2.89
C CYS A 66 -4.04 -2.98 2.21
N GLY A 67 -3.69 -1.90 2.90
CA GLY A 67 -4.65 -0.83 3.08
C GLY A 67 -4.03 0.56 3.19
N VAL A 68 -4.67 1.37 4.02
CA VAL A 68 -4.28 2.73 4.37
C VAL A 68 -2.84 2.87 4.88
N TRP A 69 -2.22 1.80 5.37
CA TRP A 69 -0.81 1.81 5.80
C TRP A 69 0.19 1.59 4.66
N MET A 70 -0.27 1.15 3.49
CA MET A 70 0.57 0.86 2.33
C MET A 70 0.79 2.08 1.42
N GLN A 71 0.03 3.15 1.64
CA GLN A 71 0.24 4.45 0.98
C GLN A 71 1.49 5.17 1.50
N ASN A 72 1.69 6.43 1.11
CA ASN A 72 2.90 7.22 1.33
C ASN A 72 4.02 6.71 0.44
N THR A 73 3.73 6.63 -0.85
CA THR A 73 4.66 6.28 -1.93
C THR A 73 4.62 7.37 -3.00
N ASP A 74 5.42 7.22 -4.05
CA ASP A 74 5.32 8.02 -5.27
C ASP A 74 4.02 7.77 -6.06
N VAL A 75 3.25 6.73 -5.69
CA VAL A 75 2.02 6.29 -6.37
C VAL A 75 0.79 6.56 -5.52
N GLU A 76 0.70 5.94 -4.34
CA GLU A 76 -0.40 6.08 -3.40
C GLU A 76 -0.02 7.06 -2.28
N ALA A 77 -0.72 8.17 -2.17
CA ALA A 77 -0.54 9.10 -1.06
C ALA A 77 -1.79 9.96 -0.83
N MET A 78 -2.25 10.03 0.42
CA MET A 78 -3.31 10.93 0.86
C MET A 78 -2.79 11.96 1.86
N SER A 79 -3.15 13.22 1.64
CA SER A 79 -2.75 14.33 2.50
C SER A 79 -3.54 14.31 3.81
N VAL A 80 -2.85 14.41 4.95
CA VAL A 80 -3.51 14.55 6.26
C VAL A 80 -3.73 16.02 6.63
N GLN A 81 -4.72 16.31 7.47
CA GLN A 81 -4.94 17.67 8.00
C GLN A 81 -3.92 18.01 9.09
N GLU A 82 -3.53 19.28 9.20
CA GLU A 82 -2.47 19.74 10.11
C GLU A 82 -2.80 19.54 11.60
N ALA A 83 -4.06 19.70 12.00
CA ALA A 83 -4.50 19.58 13.40
C ALA A 83 -4.58 18.12 13.93
N VAL A 84 -4.27 17.13 13.09
CA VAL A 84 -4.49 15.69 13.37
C VAL A 84 -3.23 15.00 13.92
N ALA A 85 -2.09 15.69 13.97
CA ALA A 85 -0.77 15.06 13.84
C ALA A 85 -0.10 14.46 15.11
N THR A 86 -0.74 14.36 16.28
CA THR A 86 -0.02 13.83 17.47
C THR A 86 -0.68 12.69 18.23
N ASN A 87 -2.00 12.47 18.13
CA ASN A 87 -2.68 11.36 18.81
C ASN A 87 -3.81 10.68 18.00
N HIS A 88 -3.94 11.02 16.72
CA HIS A 88 -4.98 10.46 15.87
C HIS A 88 -4.45 9.31 15.02
N ARG A 89 -5.30 8.31 14.73
CA ARG A 89 -4.96 7.14 13.90
C ARG A 89 -4.39 7.47 12.51
N GLN A 90 -4.69 8.67 11.99
CA GLN A 90 -4.20 9.14 10.68
C GLN A 90 -2.74 9.60 10.71
N ALA A 91 -2.13 9.76 11.88
CA ALA A 91 -0.72 10.09 12.00
C ALA A 91 0.19 8.94 11.48
N VAL A 92 -0.32 7.71 11.40
CA VAL A 92 0.34 6.58 10.72
C VAL A 92 0.55 6.85 9.22
N TRP A 93 -0.36 7.60 8.58
CA TRP A 93 -0.38 7.72 7.12
C TRP A 93 0.87 8.42 6.57
N PRO A 94 1.28 9.59 7.11
CA PRO A 94 2.55 10.22 6.75
C PRO A 94 3.74 9.65 7.55
N LEU A 95 3.55 8.59 8.36
CA LEU A 95 4.56 8.06 9.27
C LEU A 95 5.12 9.12 10.26
N GLN A 96 4.27 10.06 10.69
CA GLN A 96 4.64 11.14 11.61
C GLN A 96 4.12 10.84 13.01
N GLY A 97 4.97 10.93 14.03
CA GLY A 97 4.52 10.88 15.42
C GLY A 97 5.68 10.86 16.43
N PRO A 98 5.83 11.88 17.29
CA PRO A 98 6.78 11.83 18.39
C PRO A 98 6.25 10.89 19.48
N GLY A 99 6.95 9.77 19.72
CA GLY A 99 6.90 9.10 21.02
C GLY A 99 5.78 8.08 21.30
N ASN A 100 5.03 7.63 20.30
CA ASN A 100 4.27 6.36 20.38
C ASN A 100 3.24 6.20 21.52
N VAL A 101 2.86 7.28 22.21
CA VAL A 101 1.87 7.21 23.31
C VAL A 101 0.46 7.29 22.74
N GLY A 102 -0.29 6.19 22.79
CA GLY A 102 -1.74 6.17 22.53
C GLY A 102 -2.21 5.70 21.14
N TRP A 103 -1.35 5.09 20.32
CA TRP A 103 -1.74 4.55 19.01
C TRP A 103 -2.36 3.15 19.13
N SER A 104 -3.57 3.10 19.69
CA SER A 104 -4.32 1.84 19.83
C SER A 104 -4.51 1.06 18.51
N ASP A 105 -4.45 1.73 17.35
CA ASP A 105 -4.54 1.11 16.02
C ASP A 105 -3.33 0.20 15.73
N VAL A 106 -2.11 0.61 16.11
CA VAL A 106 -0.90 -0.22 15.92
C VAL A 106 -0.93 -1.44 16.80
N LYS A 107 -1.40 -1.30 18.04
CA LYS A 107 -1.55 -2.43 18.96
C LYS A 107 -2.55 -3.45 18.42
N LYS A 108 -3.71 -2.99 17.94
CA LYS A 108 -4.74 -3.86 17.35
C LYS A 108 -4.19 -4.64 16.15
N VAL A 109 -3.38 -3.99 15.31
CA VAL A 109 -2.73 -4.64 14.18
C VAL A 109 -1.69 -5.66 14.63
N TRP A 110 -0.83 -5.30 15.58
CA TRP A 110 0.14 -6.23 16.16
C TRP A 110 -0.54 -7.48 16.73
N ASP A 111 -1.56 -7.29 17.58
CA ASP A 111 -2.31 -8.37 18.22
C ASP A 111 -3.05 -9.25 17.20
N ASN A 112 -3.69 -8.65 16.19
CA ASN A 112 -4.41 -9.39 15.14
C ASN A 112 -3.47 -10.32 14.35
N ASN A 113 -2.26 -9.86 14.01
CA ASN A 113 -1.30 -10.68 13.28
C ASN A 113 -0.72 -11.80 14.14
N LEU A 114 -0.36 -11.53 15.40
CA LEU A 114 0.08 -12.58 16.32
C LEU A 114 -1.01 -13.62 16.58
N GLN A 115 -2.27 -13.19 16.69
CA GLN A 115 -3.40 -14.10 16.82
C GLN A 115 -3.57 -14.98 15.57
N ALA A 116 -3.40 -14.43 14.37
CA ALA A 116 -3.46 -15.21 13.13
C ALA A 116 -2.32 -16.23 13.05
N ILE A 117 -1.11 -15.83 13.43
CA ILE A 117 0.06 -16.72 13.49
C ILE A 117 -0.17 -17.85 14.49
N GLU A 118 -0.68 -17.55 15.68
CA GLU A 118 -0.95 -18.57 16.71
C GLU A 118 -2.03 -19.55 16.25
N ARG A 119 -3.16 -19.07 15.71
CA ARG A 119 -4.21 -19.96 15.18
C ARG A 119 -3.68 -20.83 14.03
N ALA A 120 -2.84 -20.29 13.16
CA ALA A 120 -2.21 -21.07 12.10
C ALA A 120 -1.25 -22.15 12.67
N ASN A 121 -0.48 -21.82 13.71
CA ASN A 121 0.37 -22.79 14.40
C ASN A 121 -0.45 -23.90 15.08
N GLN A 122 -1.58 -23.56 15.69
CA GLN A 122 -2.51 -24.54 16.27
C GLN A 122 -3.08 -25.50 15.22
N VAL A 123 -3.49 -24.98 14.05
CA VAL A 123 -3.96 -25.82 12.94
C VAL A 123 -2.86 -26.75 12.45
N ARG A 124 -1.64 -26.23 12.22
CA ARG A 124 -0.50 -27.05 11.77
C ARG A 124 -0.17 -28.16 12.77
N ALA A 125 -0.03 -27.82 14.05
CA ALA A 125 0.27 -28.79 15.11
C ALA A 125 -0.85 -29.82 15.29
N GLY A 126 -2.11 -29.40 15.19
CA GLY A 126 -3.28 -30.28 15.29
C GLY A 126 -3.35 -31.29 14.14
N ILE A 127 -3.04 -30.86 12.91
CA ILE A 127 -2.98 -31.75 11.74
C ILE A 127 -1.81 -32.72 11.86
N ASP A 128 -0.64 -32.26 12.30
CA ASP A 128 0.54 -33.11 12.50
C ASP A 128 0.32 -34.21 13.56
N ALA A 129 -0.53 -33.94 14.54
CA ALA A 129 -0.92 -34.91 15.57
C ALA A 129 -2.12 -35.79 15.18
N SER A 130 -2.79 -35.50 14.06
CA SER A 130 -4.03 -36.18 13.65
C SER A 130 -3.77 -37.53 12.99
N SER A 131 -4.62 -38.51 13.28
CA SER A 131 -4.56 -39.83 12.63
C SER A 131 -4.92 -39.81 11.14
N ILE A 132 -5.62 -38.76 10.70
CA ILE A 132 -5.96 -38.51 9.28
C ILE A 132 -5.13 -37.36 8.68
N GLY A 133 -4.10 -36.90 9.37
CA GLY A 133 -3.29 -35.74 8.98
C GLY A 133 -2.68 -35.86 7.59
N ASP A 134 -2.32 -37.08 7.17
CA ASP A 134 -1.69 -37.36 5.87
C ASP A 134 -2.67 -37.40 4.68
N THR A 135 -3.98 -37.24 4.90
CA THR A 135 -4.96 -37.17 3.80
C THR A 135 -4.79 -35.88 2.97
N ASP A 136 -5.14 -35.94 1.68
CA ASP A 136 -5.00 -34.80 0.75
C ASP A 136 -5.74 -33.54 1.25
N GLU A 137 -6.92 -33.71 1.83
CA GLU A 137 -7.70 -32.61 2.41
C GLU A 137 -7.00 -31.97 3.61
N MET A 138 -6.43 -32.80 4.50
CA MET A 138 -5.74 -32.31 5.70
C MET A 138 -4.41 -31.64 5.35
N GLN A 139 -3.67 -32.18 4.37
CA GLN A 139 -2.46 -31.53 3.87
C GLN A 139 -2.76 -30.21 3.16
N GLN A 140 -3.88 -30.10 2.43
CA GLN A 140 -4.34 -28.82 1.88
C GLN A 140 -4.63 -27.80 3.00
N ILE A 141 -5.33 -28.19 4.07
CA ILE A 141 -5.60 -27.30 5.22
C ILE A 141 -4.30 -26.87 5.91
N LYS A 142 -3.34 -27.79 6.07
CA LYS A 142 -2.01 -27.48 6.60
C LYS A 142 -1.24 -26.51 5.70
N GLY A 143 -1.35 -26.67 4.38
CA GLY A 143 -0.81 -25.77 3.38
C GLY A 143 -1.38 -24.36 3.49
N GLU A 144 -2.71 -24.24 3.63
CA GLU A 144 -3.38 -22.96 3.88
C GLU A 144 -2.88 -22.29 5.16
N ALA A 145 -2.81 -23.03 6.27
CA ALA A 145 -2.30 -22.51 7.54
C ALA A 145 -0.85 -22.01 7.41
N THR A 146 -0.02 -22.74 6.66
CA THR A 146 1.39 -22.37 6.41
C THR A 146 1.50 -21.12 5.55
N CYS A 147 0.69 -21.00 4.49
CA CYS A 147 0.62 -19.80 3.65
C CYS A 147 0.13 -18.58 4.45
N LEU A 148 -0.90 -18.73 5.26
CA LEU A 148 -1.43 -17.66 6.12
C LEU A 148 -0.37 -17.19 7.10
N LYS A 149 0.30 -18.10 7.80
CA LYS A 149 1.40 -17.78 8.71
C LYS A 149 2.53 -17.04 7.99
N ALA A 150 2.98 -17.57 6.85
CA ALA A 150 4.07 -16.96 6.09
C ALA A 150 3.72 -15.55 5.61
N PHE A 151 2.49 -15.35 5.12
CA PHE A 151 2.02 -14.03 4.71
C PHE A 151 1.89 -13.04 5.89
N ARG A 152 1.47 -13.51 7.07
CA ARG A 152 1.42 -12.68 8.28
C ARG A 152 2.82 -12.25 8.75
N TYR A 153 3.80 -13.16 8.72
CA TYR A 153 5.19 -12.78 8.99
C TYR A 153 5.77 -11.85 7.92
N TYR A 154 5.47 -12.07 6.64
CA TYR A 154 5.83 -11.16 5.56
C TYR A 154 5.36 -9.73 5.84
N LEU A 155 4.10 -9.56 6.25
CA LEU A 155 3.58 -8.26 6.64
C LEU A 155 4.26 -7.70 7.89
N MET A 156 4.37 -8.50 8.95
CA MET A 156 5.00 -8.08 10.21
C MET A 156 6.44 -7.61 10.01
N CYS A 157 7.25 -8.36 9.24
CA CYS A 157 8.64 -8.01 8.97
C CYS A 157 8.76 -6.72 8.14
N ASN A 158 7.89 -6.53 7.16
CA ASN A 158 7.92 -5.33 6.31
C ASN A 158 7.46 -4.07 7.04
N PHE A 159 6.52 -4.18 7.98
CA PHE A 159 6.03 -3.04 8.75
C PHE A 159 6.87 -2.74 9.99
N PHE A 160 7.39 -3.75 10.69
CA PHE A 160 8.04 -3.56 11.99
C PHE A 160 9.53 -3.88 12.00
N GLY A 161 10.08 -4.46 10.93
CA GLY A 161 11.46 -4.92 10.88
C GLY A 161 11.58 -6.29 11.56
N ASP A 162 12.52 -6.44 12.49
CA ASP A 162 12.68 -7.70 13.23
C ASP A 162 11.51 -7.91 14.21
N VAL A 163 10.97 -9.11 14.36
CA VAL A 163 9.83 -9.38 15.25
C VAL A 163 10.01 -10.69 16.00
N PRO A 164 9.30 -10.95 17.11
CA PRO A 164 9.32 -12.27 17.74
C PRO A 164 8.86 -13.37 16.79
N TYR A 165 9.55 -14.51 16.81
CA TYR A 165 9.22 -15.67 15.99
C TYR A 165 8.64 -16.83 16.81
N TYR A 166 7.42 -17.23 16.46
CA TYR A 166 6.67 -18.35 17.02
C TYR A 166 6.42 -19.41 15.93
N ASP A 167 7.01 -20.59 16.13
CA ASP A 167 6.95 -21.67 15.16
C ASP A 167 5.95 -22.78 15.49
N VAL A 168 5.64 -22.90 16.78
CA VAL A 168 4.77 -23.89 17.38
C VAL A 168 3.64 -23.19 18.12
N ALA A 169 2.53 -23.90 18.31
CA ALA A 169 1.40 -23.41 19.10
C ALA A 169 1.83 -23.22 20.56
N ALA A 170 1.40 -22.11 21.16
CA ALA A 170 1.75 -21.79 22.53
C ALA A 170 1.17 -22.84 23.51
N LYS A 171 1.99 -23.31 24.45
CA LYS A 171 1.56 -24.22 25.51
C LYS A 171 1.61 -23.55 26.88
N TRP A 172 0.76 -24.03 27.79
CA TRP A 172 0.77 -23.55 29.17
C TRP A 172 2.16 -23.75 29.80
N GLY A 173 2.69 -22.67 30.40
CA GLY A 173 4.00 -22.67 31.05
C GLY A 173 5.19 -22.42 30.12
N GLU A 174 5.00 -22.23 28.82
CA GLU A 174 6.06 -21.79 27.92
C GLU A 174 6.34 -20.29 28.05
N GLU A 175 7.60 -19.90 27.87
CA GLU A 175 7.98 -18.49 27.76
C GLU A 175 7.51 -17.93 26.41
N ILE A 176 6.52 -17.05 26.47
CA ILE A 176 5.92 -16.40 25.31
C ILE A 176 6.44 -14.97 25.12
N ASP A 177 7.17 -14.41 26.10
CA ASP A 177 7.85 -13.13 25.95
C ASP A 177 9.22 -13.36 25.28
N LYS A 178 9.23 -13.40 23.95
CA LYS A 178 10.43 -13.67 23.13
C LYS A 178 11.07 -12.38 22.61
N PRO A 179 12.40 -12.31 22.51
CA PRO A 179 13.07 -11.19 21.85
C PRO A 179 12.79 -11.19 20.34
N ARG A 180 13.13 -10.08 19.68
CA ARG A 180 13.05 -9.94 18.23
C ARG A 180 13.99 -10.93 17.55
N THR A 181 13.53 -11.55 16.47
CA THR A 181 14.31 -12.40 15.57
C THR A 181 14.56 -11.63 14.28
N ASP A 182 15.79 -11.71 13.74
CA ASP A 182 16.12 -11.05 12.47
C ASP A 182 15.14 -11.48 11.37
N LYS A 183 14.56 -10.51 10.66
CA LYS A 183 13.58 -10.76 9.59
C LYS A 183 14.06 -11.74 8.52
N ASN A 184 15.37 -11.81 8.25
CA ASN A 184 15.95 -12.74 7.28
C ASN A 184 15.92 -14.18 7.76
N ILE A 185 16.11 -14.41 9.06
CA ILE A 185 15.90 -15.73 9.68
C ILE A 185 14.42 -16.12 9.59
N ILE A 186 13.52 -15.17 9.89
CA ILE A 186 12.07 -15.41 9.80
C ILE A 186 11.68 -15.79 8.37
N TYR A 187 12.11 -15.01 7.37
CA TYR A 187 11.85 -15.28 5.95
C TYR A 187 12.40 -16.64 5.52
N SER A 188 13.63 -16.99 5.88
CA SER A 188 14.21 -18.30 5.58
C SER A 188 13.40 -19.44 6.18
N ARG A 189 12.98 -19.33 7.45
CA ARG A 189 12.17 -20.38 8.11
C ARG A 189 10.79 -20.53 7.49
N VAL A 190 10.07 -19.45 7.21
CA VAL A 190 8.74 -19.55 6.57
C VAL A 190 8.85 -20.02 5.12
N LEU A 191 9.92 -19.66 4.41
CA LEU A 191 10.20 -20.17 3.06
C LEU A 191 10.39 -21.69 3.10
N GLN A 192 11.20 -22.23 4.02
CA GLN A 192 11.38 -23.66 4.13
C GLN A 192 10.03 -24.38 4.37
N GLN A 193 9.19 -23.84 5.27
CA GLN A 193 7.87 -24.41 5.53
C GLN A 193 6.96 -24.40 4.31
N LEU A 194 6.98 -23.31 3.53
CA LEU A 194 6.23 -23.22 2.28
C LEU A 194 6.74 -24.23 1.24
N VAL A 195 8.06 -24.35 1.10
CA VAL A 195 8.71 -25.29 0.18
C VAL A 195 8.32 -26.73 0.50
N ASP A 196 8.29 -27.07 1.78
CA ASP A 196 8.00 -28.43 2.25
C ASP A 196 6.54 -28.83 2.01
N ILE A 197 5.59 -27.89 2.17
CA ILE A 197 4.15 -28.18 2.06
C ILE A 197 3.57 -27.97 0.65
N GLU A 198 4.18 -27.10 -0.17
CA GLU A 198 3.70 -26.77 -1.53
C GLU A 198 3.39 -28.00 -2.40
N PRO A 199 4.20 -29.08 -2.41
CA PRO A 199 3.91 -30.26 -3.22
C PRO A 199 2.57 -30.93 -2.91
N ASN A 200 2.11 -30.83 -1.67
CA ASN A 200 0.89 -31.46 -1.16
C ASN A 200 -0.34 -30.55 -1.29
N MET A 201 -0.17 -29.29 -1.67
CA MET A 201 -1.28 -28.37 -1.88
C MET A 201 -2.01 -28.65 -3.21
N LYS A 202 -3.30 -28.34 -3.22
CA LYS A 202 -4.20 -28.42 -4.37
C LYS A 202 -4.09 -27.14 -5.20
N TRP A 203 -4.12 -27.28 -6.53
CA TRP A 203 -4.21 -26.15 -7.46
C TRP A 203 -5.59 -25.49 -7.37
N SER A 204 -5.68 -24.20 -7.70
CA SER A 204 -6.93 -23.42 -7.65
C SER A 204 -8.08 -24.05 -8.45
N ASP A 205 -7.81 -24.71 -9.58
CA ASP A 205 -8.83 -25.36 -10.41
C ASP A 205 -9.38 -26.68 -9.85
N VAL A 206 -8.75 -27.23 -8.81
CA VAL A 206 -9.21 -28.45 -8.13
C VAL A 206 -9.49 -28.26 -6.64
N ASN A 207 -9.01 -27.16 -6.04
CA ASN A 207 -9.21 -26.86 -4.64
C ASN A 207 -10.67 -26.44 -4.36
N THR A 208 -11.25 -26.96 -3.28
CA THR A 208 -12.56 -26.53 -2.83
C THR A 208 -12.46 -25.09 -2.31
N GLY A 209 -13.08 -24.13 -2.99
CA GLY A 209 -12.91 -22.69 -2.71
C GLY A 209 -11.96 -21.97 -3.68
N GLY A 210 -11.34 -22.70 -4.62
CA GLY A 210 -10.66 -22.07 -5.76
C GLY A 210 -9.54 -21.09 -5.38
N ILE A 211 -9.54 -19.93 -6.02
CA ILE A 211 -8.67 -18.78 -5.73
C ILE A 211 -9.04 -18.00 -4.45
N GLU A 212 -10.17 -18.29 -3.82
CA GLU A 212 -10.60 -17.67 -2.55
C GLU A 212 -10.06 -18.40 -1.31
N ARG A 213 -9.34 -19.51 -1.51
CA ARG A 213 -8.55 -20.19 -0.48
C ARG A 213 -7.10 -20.29 -0.95
N MET A 214 -6.16 -20.16 -0.01
CA MET A 214 -4.74 -20.25 -0.33
C MET A 214 -4.43 -21.63 -0.93
N ASN A 215 -4.03 -21.61 -2.18
CA ASN A 215 -3.87 -22.78 -3.02
C ASN A 215 -2.40 -22.89 -3.48
N ARG A 216 -2.10 -23.94 -4.23
CA ARG A 216 -0.74 -24.19 -4.73
C ARG A 216 -0.23 -23.11 -5.68
N ASP A 217 -1.10 -22.51 -6.50
CA ASP A 217 -0.72 -21.39 -7.38
C ASP A 217 -0.14 -20.23 -6.55
N PHE A 218 -0.88 -19.84 -5.51
CA PHE A 218 -0.47 -18.78 -4.60
C PHE A 218 0.75 -19.17 -3.77
N ALA A 219 0.85 -20.40 -3.27
CA ALA A 219 2.00 -20.85 -2.50
C ALA A 219 3.31 -20.71 -3.30
N ILE A 220 3.33 -21.13 -4.56
CA ILE A 220 4.50 -21.00 -5.44
C ILE A 220 4.85 -19.53 -5.67
N GLY A 221 3.86 -18.68 -5.93
CA GLY A 221 4.10 -17.25 -6.09
C GLY A 221 4.55 -16.56 -4.80
N LEU A 222 4.00 -16.96 -3.64
CA LEU A 222 4.38 -16.44 -2.32
C LEU A 222 5.82 -16.81 -1.97
N ILE A 223 6.26 -18.03 -2.31
CA ILE A 223 7.66 -18.44 -2.18
C ILE A 223 8.55 -17.52 -3.01
N ALA A 224 8.21 -17.27 -4.28
CA ALA A 224 8.99 -16.38 -5.12
C ALA A 224 9.05 -14.94 -4.56
N ARG A 225 7.91 -14.42 -4.09
CA ARG A 225 7.84 -13.08 -3.48
C ARG A 225 8.68 -13.00 -2.21
N ILE A 226 8.52 -13.90 -1.25
CA ILE A 226 9.30 -13.87 -0.01
C ILE A 226 10.80 -14.07 -0.29
N ALA A 227 11.16 -14.90 -1.29
CA ALA A 227 12.55 -15.05 -1.71
C ALA A 227 13.16 -13.73 -2.23
N LEU A 228 12.43 -12.95 -3.04
CA LEU A 228 12.87 -11.60 -3.44
C LEU A 228 13.04 -10.65 -2.26
N PHE A 229 12.15 -10.72 -1.28
CA PHE A 229 12.23 -9.91 -0.07
C PHE A 229 13.42 -10.32 0.82
N ARG A 230 13.72 -11.62 0.90
CA ARG A 230 14.89 -12.17 1.59
C ARG A 230 16.20 -11.83 0.90
N ALA A 231 16.19 -11.65 -0.42
CA ALA A 231 17.33 -11.18 -1.20
C ALA A 231 17.51 -9.65 -1.17
N GLY A 232 16.42 -8.92 -0.89
CA GLY A 232 16.38 -7.47 -0.94
C GLY A 232 17.03 -6.77 0.25
N TYR A 233 17.03 -5.44 0.20
CA TYR A 233 17.44 -4.58 1.30
C TYR A 233 16.37 -4.52 2.39
N GLY A 234 16.79 -4.30 3.63
CA GLY A 234 15.92 -3.89 4.71
C GLY A 234 16.67 -3.11 5.77
N MET A 235 15.94 -2.34 6.57
CA MET A 235 16.51 -1.57 7.68
C MET A 235 16.94 -2.55 8.76
N THR A 236 18.17 -2.38 9.23
CA THR A 236 18.73 -3.15 10.34
C THR A 236 18.68 -2.34 11.63
N LYS A 237 19.00 -2.95 12.77
CA LYS A 237 19.01 -2.30 14.10
C LYS A 237 19.87 -1.03 14.18
N ASP A 238 20.84 -0.83 13.28
CA ASP A 238 21.63 0.41 13.27
C ASP A 238 20.97 1.57 12.49
N GLY A 239 19.76 1.37 11.97
CA GLY A 239 19.03 2.34 11.16
C GLY A 239 19.47 2.41 9.68
N THR A 240 20.35 1.52 9.23
CA THR A 240 20.85 1.50 7.84
C THR A 240 20.20 0.39 7.01
N MET A 241 20.07 0.64 5.71
CA MET A 241 19.53 -0.31 4.73
C MET A 241 20.64 -1.25 4.26
N LYS A 242 20.49 -2.55 4.51
CA LYS A 242 21.46 -3.59 4.14
C LYS A 242 20.76 -4.85 3.65
N ARG A 243 21.42 -5.60 2.77
CA ARG A 243 21.11 -7.01 2.47
C ARG A 243 21.69 -7.89 3.57
N ALA A 244 21.12 -9.09 3.76
CA ALA A 244 21.58 -10.04 4.78
C ALA A 244 23.09 -10.33 4.70
N ASP A 245 23.60 -10.54 3.49
CA ASP A 245 24.99 -10.86 3.19
C ASP A 245 25.99 -9.79 3.66
N GLU A 246 25.53 -8.56 3.92
CA GLU A 246 26.37 -7.45 4.36
C GLU A 246 26.60 -7.43 5.88
N TYR A 247 25.77 -8.13 6.67
CA TYR A 247 25.82 -8.06 8.14
C TYR A 247 25.56 -9.39 8.89
N LEU A 248 25.18 -10.46 8.20
CA LEU A 248 24.95 -11.79 8.77
C LEU A 248 25.95 -12.81 8.18
N ASP A 249 26.25 -13.85 8.96
CA ASP A 249 27.01 -15.01 8.48
C ASP A 249 26.09 -15.97 7.70
N VAL A 250 25.72 -15.57 6.48
CA VAL A 250 24.80 -16.34 5.63
C VAL A 250 25.31 -17.75 5.26
N ASN A 251 26.61 -17.97 5.34
CA ASN A 251 27.23 -19.26 5.01
C ASN A 251 27.36 -20.19 6.24
N GLY A 252 27.62 -19.62 7.43
CA GLY A 252 27.76 -20.38 8.66
C GLY A 252 26.45 -20.62 9.42
N ASP A 253 25.45 -19.75 9.26
CA ASP A 253 24.15 -19.89 9.93
C ASP A 253 23.20 -20.81 9.15
N ALA A 254 22.75 -21.89 9.78
CA ALA A 254 21.80 -22.83 9.19
C ALA A 254 20.38 -22.27 9.13
N ASP A 255 20.02 -21.35 10.03
CA ASP A 255 18.69 -20.73 10.07
C ASP A 255 18.42 -19.79 8.89
N LEU A 256 19.47 -19.41 8.15
CA LEU A 256 19.40 -18.55 6.97
C LEU A 256 19.34 -19.34 5.65
N ALA A 257 19.40 -20.69 5.71
CA ALA A 257 19.39 -21.55 4.54
C ALA A 257 17.98 -22.04 4.20
N VAL A 258 17.68 -22.13 2.90
CA VAL A 258 16.46 -22.79 2.40
C VAL A 258 16.84 -23.81 1.35
N THR A 259 16.43 -25.06 1.53
CA THR A 259 16.63 -26.14 0.56
C THR A 259 15.34 -26.39 -0.21
N TYR A 260 15.44 -26.35 -1.54
CA TYR A 260 14.29 -26.46 -2.45
C TYR A 260 14.65 -27.26 -3.71
N LYS A 261 13.64 -27.59 -4.51
CA LYS A 261 13.83 -28.22 -5.83
C LYS A 261 13.61 -27.19 -6.93
N ASP A 262 14.60 -27.03 -7.80
CA ASP A 262 14.53 -26.13 -8.94
C ASP A 262 13.51 -26.62 -9.99
N VAL A 263 13.37 -25.86 -11.07
CA VAL A 263 12.47 -26.22 -12.18
C VAL A 263 12.80 -27.60 -12.75
N ASN A 264 14.03 -28.09 -12.71
CA ASN A 264 14.39 -29.42 -13.22
C ASN A 264 14.27 -30.53 -12.16
N GLY A 265 13.80 -30.20 -10.96
CA GLY A 265 13.70 -31.12 -9.83
C GLY A 265 15.02 -31.38 -9.11
N ALA A 266 16.08 -30.62 -9.45
CA ALA A 266 17.36 -30.73 -8.76
C ALA A 266 17.30 -29.99 -7.42
N GLU A 267 17.86 -30.60 -6.38
CA GLU A 267 17.96 -29.98 -5.07
C GLU A 267 18.98 -28.84 -5.08
N LYS A 268 18.58 -27.70 -4.49
CA LYS A 268 19.35 -26.47 -4.36
C LYS A 268 19.24 -25.98 -2.93
N THR A 269 20.23 -25.23 -2.48
CA THR A 269 20.18 -24.50 -1.20
C THR A 269 20.47 -23.02 -1.46
N ALA A 270 19.59 -22.15 -0.98
CA ALA A 270 19.76 -20.70 -1.02
C ALA A 270 20.22 -20.15 0.33
N ARG A 271 21.26 -19.30 0.31
CA ARG A 271 21.85 -18.67 1.50
C ARG A 271 22.11 -17.18 1.28
N THR A 272 22.76 -16.87 0.17
CA THR A 272 23.13 -15.53 -0.28
C THR A 272 21.98 -14.84 -1.01
N TYR A 273 22.03 -13.52 -1.14
CA TYR A 273 21.01 -12.77 -1.88
C TYR A 273 20.87 -13.27 -3.33
N ASN A 274 21.98 -13.60 -4.00
CA ASN A 274 21.96 -14.12 -5.37
C ASN A 274 21.24 -15.48 -5.45
N GLU A 275 21.44 -16.36 -4.48
CA GLU A 275 20.76 -17.66 -4.48
C GLU A 275 19.27 -17.54 -4.15
N TYR A 276 18.87 -16.56 -3.33
CA TYR A 276 17.45 -16.25 -3.13
C TYR A 276 16.80 -15.62 -4.38
N TYR A 277 17.53 -14.80 -5.14
CA TYR A 277 17.06 -14.38 -6.47
C TYR A 277 16.92 -15.57 -7.43
N GLN A 278 17.85 -16.52 -7.39
CA GLN A 278 17.75 -17.76 -8.18
C GLN A 278 16.54 -18.60 -7.76
N MET A 279 16.27 -18.72 -6.46
CA MET A 279 15.07 -19.38 -5.94
C MET A 279 13.78 -18.70 -6.44
N ALA A 280 13.73 -17.36 -6.41
CA ALA A 280 12.58 -16.62 -6.94
C ALA A 280 12.35 -16.88 -8.44
N LYS A 281 13.43 -16.84 -9.24
CA LYS A 281 13.41 -17.20 -10.66
C LYS A 281 12.88 -18.64 -10.86
N ASP A 282 13.42 -19.60 -10.13
CA ASP A 282 13.05 -21.02 -10.25
C ASP A 282 11.56 -21.25 -9.93
N TYR A 283 11.04 -20.63 -8.87
CA TYR A 283 9.62 -20.74 -8.49
C TYR A 283 8.69 -20.03 -9.47
N CYS A 284 9.06 -18.87 -10.01
CA CYS A 284 8.28 -18.24 -11.07
C CYS A 284 8.22 -19.13 -12.33
N GLN A 285 9.36 -19.66 -12.78
CA GLN A 285 9.41 -20.58 -13.92
C GLN A 285 8.65 -21.89 -13.63
N LYS A 286 8.70 -22.39 -12.39
CA LYS A 286 7.92 -23.54 -11.94
C LYS A 286 6.42 -23.30 -12.12
N LEU A 287 5.89 -22.14 -11.70
CA LEU A 287 4.47 -21.83 -11.89
C LEU A 287 4.10 -21.77 -13.37
N ILE A 288 4.85 -20.99 -14.15
CA ILE A 288 4.62 -20.79 -15.59
C ILE A 288 4.61 -22.13 -16.32
N ARG A 289 5.49 -23.06 -15.95
CA ARG A 289 5.58 -24.37 -16.59
C ARG A 289 4.50 -25.34 -16.11
N LEU A 290 4.21 -25.40 -14.82
CA LEU A 290 3.28 -26.39 -14.26
C LEU A 290 1.80 -25.99 -14.47
N LYS A 291 1.50 -24.69 -14.46
CA LYS A 291 0.17 -24.14 -14.66
C LYS A 291 0.23 -22.87 -15.53
N PRO A 292 0.50 -23.03 -16.84
CA PRO A 292 0.51 -21.92 -17.77
C PRO A 292 -0.87 -21.26 -17.86
N ARG A 293 -0.87 -19.95 -17.99
CA ARG A 293 -2.07 -19.12 -18.16
C ARG A 293 -1.71 -17.83 -18.89
N ASP A 294 -2.72 -17.16 -19.43
CA ASP A 294 -2.59 -15.85 -20.06
C ASP A 294 -3.02 -14.74 -19.09
N LEU A 295 -2.57 -13.52 -19.37
CA LEU A 295 -3.14 -12.32 -18.75
C LEU A 295 -4.53 -12.06 -19.33
N TYR A 296 -5.42 -11.45 -18.54
CA TYR A 296 -6.69 -10.98 -19.06
C TYR A 296 -6.47 -9.97 -20.19
N PRO A 297 -7.16 -10.13 -21.35
CA PRO A 297 -7.06 -9.16 -22.44
C PRO A 297 -7.48 -7.76 -22.01
N ASN A 298 -8.52 -7.67 -21.18
CA ASN A 298 -8.92 -6.44 -20.51
C ASN A 298 -8.22 -6.34 -19.16
N PHE A 299 -7.35 -5.34 -18.97
CA PHE A 299 -6.67 -5.09 -17.71
C PHE A 299 -7.64 -4.93 -16.52
N GLU A 300 -8.81 -4.36 -16.76
CA GLU A 300 -9.78 -4.11 -15.70
C GLU A 300 -10.49 -5.37 -15.20
N GLN A 301 -10.38 -6.49 -15.94
CA GLN A 301 -11.22 -7.67 -15.73
C GLN A 301 -11.10 -8.24 -14.31
N ALA A 302 -9.88 -8.33 -13.77
CA ALA A 302 -9.67 -8.82 -12.41
C ALA A 302 -10.49 -8.00 -11.41
N PHE A 303 -10.41 -6.66 -11.46
CA PHE A 303 -11.10 -5.78 -10.51
C PHE A 303 -12.62 -5.76 -10.70
N LEU A 304 -13.10 -5.94 -11.94
CA LEU A 304 -14.52 -6.18 -12.20
C LEU A 304 -14.98 -7.49 -11.57
N ASN A 305 -14.16 -8.54 -11.60
CA ASN A 305 -14.48 -9.81 -10.96
C ASN A 305 -14.58 -9.64 -9.43
N GLU A 306 -13.61 -8.95 -8.79
CA GLU A 306 -13.64 -8.68 -7.34
C GLU A 306 -14.92 -7.94 -6.90
N MET A 307 -15.34 -6.93 -7.68
CA MET A 307 -16.53 -6.13 -7.36
C MET A 307 -17.85 -6.89 -7.59
N ASN A 308 -17.80 -7.99 -8.37
CA ASN A 308 -18.95 -8.78 -8.76
C ASN A 308 -18.94 -10.20 -8.17
N TYR A 309 -18.03 -10.50 -7.24
CA TYR A 309 -17.89 -11.81 -6.61
C TYR A 309 -17.70 -12.95 -7.64
N ALA A 310 -17.04 -12.65 -8.75
CA ALA A 310 -16.82 -13.62 -9.82
C ALA A 310 -15.49 -14.35 -9.61
N ILE A 311 -15.56 -15.68 -9.51
CA ILE A 311 -14.40 -16.52 -9.22
C ILE A 311 -13.96 -17.23 -10.50
N GLU A 312 -12.74 -16.94 -10.95
CA GLU A 312 -12.14 -17.57 -12.14
C GLU A 312 -10.83 -18.28 -11.78
N ASN A 313 -10.91 -19.61 -11.64
CA ASN A 313 -9.74 -20.42 -11.31
C ASN A 313 -8.79 -20.58 -12.50
N ASN A 314 -7.49 -20.73 -12.22
CA ASN A 314 -6.42 -20.84 -13.23
C ASN A 314 -6.41 -19.67 -14.25
N ALA A 315 -6.87 -18.50 -13.83
CA ALA A 315 -6.81 -17.24 -14.57
C ALA A 315 -5.70 -16.32 -14.01
N GLU A 316 -5.79 -15.00 -14.25
CA GLU A 316 -4.74 -14.07 -13.84
C GLU A 316 -4.62 -13.96 -12.31
N VAL A 317 -5.70 -14.04 -11.54
CA VAL A 317 -5.65 -13.99 -10.06
C VAL A 317 -5.20 -15.34 -9.50
N LEU A 318 -4.17 -15.36 -8.65
CA LEU A 318 -3.65 -16.58 -8.01
C LEU A 318 -4.33 -16.82 -6.66
N TYR A 319 -4.59 -15.73 -5.94
CA TYR A 319 -5.37 -15.71 -4.72
C TYR A 319 -5.91 -14.31 -4.46
N GLU A 320 -7.18 -14.27 -4.07
CA GLU A 320 -7.87 -13.08 -3.56
C GLU A 320 -8.39 -13.35 -2.16
N VAL A 321 -8.41 -12.32 -1.32
CA VAL A 321 -9.06 -12.39 -0.03
C VAL A 321 -10.56 -12.27 -0.26
N ALA A 322 -11.25 -13.39 -0.08
CA ALA A 322 -12.71 -13.40 -0.07
C ALA A 322 -13.25 -12.70 1.17
N PHE A 323 -14.01 -11.63 0.96
CA PHE A 323 -14.60 -10.87 2.05
C PHE A 323 -16.09 -11.14 2.17
N VAL A 324 -16.54 -11.35 3.41
CA VAL A 324 -17.97 -11.51 3.68
C VAL A 324 -18.59 -10.12 3.81
N GLN A 325 -19.60 -9.84 2.99
CA GLN A 325 -20.36 -8.59 3.06
C GLN A 325 -20.89 -8.33 4.49
N ASN A 326 -20.76 -7.10 4.96
CA ASN A 326 -21.02 -6.60 6.32
C ASN A 326 -19.99 -6.99 7.40
N TYR A 327 -19.05 -7.88 7.11
CA TYR A 327 -18.03 -8.32 8.07
C TYR A 327 -16.60 -7.97 7.65
N GLY A 328 -16.35 -7.77 6.35
CA GLY A 328 -15.04 -7.37 5.82
C GLY A 328 -15.14 -6.81 4.40
N GLY A 329 -14.00 -6.52 3.78
CA GLY A 329 -13.95 -5.92 2.45
C GLY A 329 -14.10 -4.41 2.53
N ASP A 330 -13.32 -3.77 3.40
CA ASP A 330 -13.23 -2.31 3.45
C ASP A 330 -12.53 -1.74 2.21
N ILE A 331 -12.14 -2.56 1.23
CA ILE A 331 -11.53 -2.15 -0.03
C ILE A 331 -12.42 -1.14 -0.76
N GLY A 332 -13.71 -1.43 -0.99
CA GLY A 332 -14.62 -0.47 -1.64
C GLY A 332 -14.93 0.79 -0.81
N TRP A 333 -14.42 0.88 0.42
CA TRP A 333 -14.58 2.04 1.31
C TRP A 333 -13.27 2.83 1.52
N SER A 334 -12.15 2.13 1.66
CA SER A 334 -10.81 2.70 1.89
C SER A 334 -10.07 2.92 0.58
N PHE A 335 -10.28 2.06 -0.40
CA PHE A 335 -9.78 2.10 -1.77
C PHE A 335 -10.98 2.39 -2.69
N GLY A 336 -10.72 2.73 -3.94
CA GLY A 336 -11.78 3.07 -4.86
C GLY A 336 -12.11 4.56 -4.90
N VAL A 337 -13.22 4.85 -5.57
CA VAL A 337 -13.65 6.20 -5.90
C VAL A 337 -14.66 6.70 -4.87
N PRO A 338 -14.52 7.93 -4.32
CA PRO A 338 -15.51 8.48 -3.40
C PRO A 338 -16.92 8.42 -3.96
N ASN A 339 -17.86 7.99 -3.13
CA ASN A 339 -19.28 7.89 -3.43
C ASN A 339 -20.05 8.50 -2.26
N THR A 340 -20.53 9.72 -2.41
CA THR A 340 -21.00 10.54 -1.28
C THR A 340 -22.43 11.03 -1.46
N GLY A 341 -23.18 11.15 -0.36
CA GLY A 341 -24.58 11.58 -0.38
C GLY A 341 -25.55 10.40 -0.59
N LYS A 342 -26.60 10.63 -1.38
CA LYS A 342 -27.54 9.56 -1.75
C LYS A 342 -26.95 8.75 -2.89
N ASN A 343 -26.59 7.49 -2.66
CA ASN A 343 -26.08 6.61 -3.72
C ASN A 343 -26.63 5.19 -3.59
N VAL A 344 -26.99 4.57 -4.70
CA VAL A 344 -27.54 3.19 -4.74
C VAL A 344 -26.57 2.17 -4.13
N ASN A 345 -25.28 2.31 -4.40
CA ASN A 345 -24.23 1.41 -3.92
C ASN A 345 -23.56 1.85 -2.61
N GLY A 346 -24.20 2.73 -1.84
CA GLY A 346 -23.73 3.14 -0.51
C GLY A 346 -22.62 4.20 -0.52
N ASN A 347 -22.14 4.57 0.66
CA ASN A 347 -21.23 5.69 0.85
C ASN A 347 -19.77 5.27 1.08
N THR A 348 -18.84 5.91 0.37
CA THR A 348 -17.38 5.84 0.58
C THR A 348 -16.73 7.22 0.49
N THR A 349 -15.74 7.48 1.35
CA THR A 349 -14.95 8.71 1.31
C THR A 349 -13.56 8.52 0.71
N ALA A 350 -13.16 7.27 0.43
CA ALA A 350 -11.79 6.84 0.15
C ALA A 350 -10.80 7.25 1.27
N GLN A 351 -9.79 6.42 1.53
CA GLN A 351 -8.74 6.66 2.52
C GLN A 351 -7.33 6.47 1.93
N VAL A 352 -7.26 6.07 0.66
CA VAL A 352 -6.06 6.01 -0.17
C VAL A 352 -6.33 6.83 -1.43
N ALA A 353 -5.42 7.75 -1.72
CA ALA A 353 -5.46 8.59 -2.91
C ALA A 353 -4.23 8.28 -3.78
N ILE A 354 -4.29 8.73 -5.03
CA ILE A 354 -3.22 8.56 -6.02
C ILE A 354 -2.53 9.90 -6.27
N THR A 355 -1.22 9.86 -6.45
CA THR A 355 -0.44 11.06 -6.78
C THR A 355 -0.70 11.48 -8.23
N PRO A 356 -0.82 12.78 -8.51
CA PRO A 356 -0.99 13.25 -9.88
C PRO A 356 0.30 13.06 -10.70
N THR A 357 1.47 13.00 -10.07
CA THR A 357 2.73 12.65 -10.74
C THR A 357 2.72 11.23 -11.28
N PHE A 358 2.10 10.27 -10.56
CA PHE A 358 1.91 8.92 -11.07
C PHE A 358 0.99 8.90 -12.29
N TYR A 359 -0.16 9.59 -12.24
CA TYR A 359 -1.03 9.74 -13.41
C TYR A 359 -0.29 10.25 -14.65
N MET A 360 0.55 11.28 -14.44
CA MET A 360 1.32 11.89 -15.52
C MET A 360 2.47 11.01 -16.04
N SER A 361 2.89 10.01 -15.27
CA SER A 361 3.99 9.09 -15.64
C SER A 361 3.62 8.07 -16.72
N PHE A 362 2.34 7.79 -16.90
CA PHE A 362 1.88 6.86 -17.93
C PHE A 362 2.09 7.44 -19.33
N ALA A 363 2.41 6.57 -20.28
CA ALA A 363 2.33 6.93 -21.70
C ALA A 363 0.88 7.23 -22.11
N ASP A 364 0.70 7.98 -23.19
CA ASP A 364 -0.62 8.51 -23.55
C ASP A 364 -1.61 7.41 -23.95
N ASN A 365 -1.10 6.32 -24.54
CA ASN A 365 -1.87 5.18 -25.03
C ASN A 365 -1.90 3.98 -24.05
N ASP A 366 -1.39 4.15 -22.82
CA ASP A 366 -1.45 3.10 -21.80
C ASP A 366 -2.87 3.03 -21.21
N VAL A 367 -3.58 1.93 -21.48
CA VAL A 367 -4.98 1.78 -21.05
C VAL A 367 -5.14 1.74 -19.52
N ARG A 368 -4.07 1.38 -18.79
CA ARG A 368 -4.10 1.27 -17.33
C ARG A 368 -4.30 2.63 -16.67
N ARG A 369 -3.80 3.72 -17.27
CA ARG A 369 -3.82 5.07 -16.68
C ARG A 369 -5.20 5.47 -16.12
N ASP A 370 -6.24 5.37 -16.93
CA ASP A 370 -7.60 5.80 -16.55
C ASP A 370 -8.44 4.67 -15.90
N ILE A 371 -7.86 3.48 -15.75
CA ILE A 371 -8.41 2.37 -14.95
C ILE A 371 -7.84 2.46 -13.52
N ASP A 372 -6.53 2.66 -13.40
CA ASP A 372 -5.82 2.84 -12.12
C ASP A 372 -6.24 4.11 -11.40
N VAL A 373 -6.43 5.20 -12.15
CA VAL A 373 -6.60 6.54 -11.57
C VAL A 373 -7.94 7.16 -11.95
N ALA A 374 -8.80 7.33 -10.96
CA ALA A 374 -10.05 8.05 -11.12
C ALA A 374 -9.82 9.56 -10.99
N LYS A 375 -9.99 10.28 -12.10
CA LYS A 375 -10.08 11.76 -12.17
C LYS A 375 -11.48 12.29 -11.82
N TYR A 376 -12.29 11.50 -11.13
CA TYR A 376 -13.67 11.81 -10.83
C TYR A 376 -14.08 11.23 -9.46
N SER A 377 -15.26 11.62 -9.00
CA SER A 377 -15.94 11.11 -7.82
C SER A 377 -17.44 11.05 -8.07
N HIS A 378 -18.16 10.32 -7.21
CA HIS A 378 -19.61 10.21 -7.23
C HIS A 378 -20.23 11.01 -6.07
N GLU A 379 -21.25 11.80 -6.39
CA GLU A 379 -21.97 12.66 -5.46
C GLU A 379 -23.46 12.70 -5.83
N ASN A 380 -24.32 12.21 -4.94
CA ASN A 380 -25.78 12.17 -5.09
C ASN A 380 -26.26 11.49 -6.38
N ASP A 381 -25.77 10.26 -6.65
CA ASP A 381 -26.04 9.51 -7.89
C ASP A 381 -25.68 10.30 -9.16
N THR A 382 -24.67 11.18 -9.08
CA THR A 382 -24.08 11.87 -10.22
C THR A 382 -22.56 11.82 -10.14
N VAL A 383 -21.90 12.04 -11.27
CA VAL A 383 -20.44 12.08 -11.33
C VAL A 383 -19.91 13.52 -11.28
N LYS A 384 -18.72 13.72 -10.70
CA LYS A 384 -18.04 15.01 -10.54
C LYS A 384 -16.57 14.88 -10.91
N ALA A 385 -16.07 15.82 -11.73
CA ALA A 385 -14.66 15.90 -12.08
C ALA A 385 -13.82 16.28 -10.85
N SER A 386 -12.65 15.66 -10.71
CA SER A 386 -11.73 15.90 -9.62
C SER A 386 -10.56 16.78 -10.05
N ALA A 387 -10.14 17.68 -9.15
CA ALA A 387 -8.86 18.36 -9.25
C ALA A 387 -7.70 17.38 -8.96
N SER A 388 -6.47 17.78 -9.27
CA SER A 388 -5.25 16.98 -9.03
C SER A 388 -5.00 16.61 -7.55
N THR A 389 -5.70 17.24 -6.61
CA THR A 389 -5.65 16.94 -5.16
C THR A 389 -6.69 15.92 -4.71
N GLY A 390 -7.50 15.39 -5.63
CA GLY A 390 -8.56 14.41 -5.36
C GLY A 390 -8.57 13.30 -6.40
N LEU A 391 -7.40 12.71 -6.69
CA LEU A 391 -7.26 11.53 -7.53
C LEU A 391 -7.32 10.28 -6.66
N TYR A 392 -8.08 9.29 -7.09
CA TYR A 392 -8.36 8.08 -6.30
C TYR A 392 -8.07 6.82 -7.10
N VAL A 393 -8.02 5.70 -6.40
CA VAL A 393 -7.84 4.38 -7.03
C VAL A 393 -9.10 4.05 -7.84
N GLY A 394 -8.98 3.87 -9.15
CA GLY A 394 -10.11 3.60 -10.04
C GLY A 394 -10.52 2.12 -10.10
N LYS A 395 -9.65 1.20 -9.65
CA LYS A 395 -9.83 -0.26 -9.70
C LYS A 395 -11.09 -0.75 -8.98
N TRP A 396 -11.36 -0.25 -7.77
CA TRP A 396 -12.49 -0.66 -6.93
C TRP A 396 -13.55 0.43 -6.82
N ASP A 397 -13.98 0.98 -7.95
CA ASP A 397 -15.09 1.91 -8.00
C ASP A 397 -16.43 1.20 -7.70
N ARG A 398 -16.84 1.25 -6.43
CA ARG A 398 -18.08 0.62 -5.96
C ARG A 398 -19.35 1.11 -6.67
N ALA A 399 -19.34 2.28 -7.30
CA ALA A 399 -20.50 2.75 -8.06
C ALA A 399 -20.72 1.90 -9.31
N ARG A 400 -19.68 1.20 -9.78
CA ARG A 400 -19.69 0.31 -10.95
C ARG A 400 -19.91 -1.17 -10.62
N ALA A 401 -20.04 -1.53 -9.35
CA ALA A 401 -20.41 -2.88 -8.96
C ALA A 401 -21.77 -3.25 -9.57
N ALA A 402 -21.83 -4.39 -10.28
CA ALA A 402 -23.08 -4.87 -10.88
C ALA A 402 -24.02 -5.47 -9.82
N HIS A 403 -23.45 -5.98 -8.72
CA HIS A 403 -24.21 -6.36 -7.55
C HIS A 403 -24.55 -5.12 -6.70
N GLU A 404 -25.85 -4.90 -6.42
CA GLU A 404 -26.29 -3.79 -5.58
C GLU A 404 -25.77 -3.95 -4.13
N LEU A 405 -24.93 -3.01 -3.69
CA LEU A 405 -24.44 -3.00 -2.31
C LEU A 405 -25.50 -2.44 -1.34
N GLY A 406 -26.47 -1.70 -1.86
CA GLY A 406 -27.53 -1.03 -1.10
C GLY A 406 -27.12 0.34 -0.56
N SER A 407 -28.08 1.25 -0.50
CA SER A 407 -27.84 2.67 -0.16
C SER A 407 -27.36 2.92 1.27
N GLY A 408 -27.59 1.96 2.18
CA GLY A 408 -27.06 1.96 3.54
C GLY A 408 -25.64 1.40 3.68
N SER A 409 -25.07 0.83 2.62
CA SER A 409 -23.74 0.23 2.67
C SER A 409 -22.65 1.27 2.92
N SER A 410 -21.62 0.90 3.67
CA SER A 410 -20.44 1.72 3.92
C SER A 410 -19.18 0.87 3.96
N LYS A 411 -18.57 0.66 5.13
CA LYS A 411 -17.58 -0.39 5.41
C LYS A 411 -18.18 -1.79 5.26
N GLY A 412 -17.32 -2.79 5.17
CA GLY A 412 -17.73 -4.18 5.03
C GLY A 412 -18.40 -4.45 3.68
N THR A 413 -17.85 -3.96 2.57
CA THR A 413 -18.54 -4.05 1.28
C THR A 413 -18.62 -5.47 0.72
N GLY A 414 -17.79 -6.39 1.22
CA GLY A 414 -17.62 -7.73 0.68
C GLY A 414 -16.82 -7.78 -0.63
N ILE A 415 -16.42 -6.63 -1.18
CA ILE A 415 -15.59 -6.60 -2.40
C ILE A 415 -14.24 -7.24 -2.08
N ASN A 416 -13.88 -8.26 -2.86
CA ASN A 416 -12.66 -9.05 -2.71
C ASN A 416 -11.38 -8.23 -3.01
N TYR A 417 -10.22 -8.79 -2.65
CA TYR A 417 -8.92 -8.14 -2.86
C TYR A 417 -7.85 -9.11 -3.38
N PRO A 418 -7.30 -8.89 -4.58
CA PRO A 418 -6.27 -9.76 -5.13
C PRO A 418 -4.94 -9.53 -4.39
N LEU A 419 -4.41 -10.57 -3.73
CA LEU A 419 -3.07 -10.49 -3.11
C LEU A 419 -1.95 -10.77 -4.10
N MET A 420 -2.26 -11.50 -5.17
CA MET A 420 -1.30 -11.84 -6.19
C MET A 420 -1.99 -12.15 -7.51
N ARG A 421 -1.50 -11.49 -8.56
CA ARG A 421 -1.87 -11.75 -9.95
C ARG A 421 -0.69 -12.34 -10.71
N TYR A 422 -0.96 -12.95 -11.85
CA TYR A 422 0.03 -13.62 -12.67
C TYR A 422 1.02 -12.63 -13.28
N SER A 423 0.60 -11.39 -13.54
CA SER A 423 1.49 -10.30 -13.91
C SER A 423 2.60 -10.05 -12.86
N ASP A 424 2.34 -10.29 -11.57
CA ASP A 424 3.36 -10.17 -10.52
C ASP A 424 4.43 -11.26 -10.70
N VAL A 425 4.01 -12.50 -11.00
CA VAL A 425 4.93 -13.62 -11.27
C VAL A 425 5.79 -13.34 -12.51
N LEU A 426 5.20 -12.80 -13.57
CA LEU A 426 5.94 -12.41 -14.78
C LEU A 426 6.98 -11.33 -14.49
N LEU A 427 6.61 -10.29 -13.74
CA LEU A 427 7.53 -9.19 -13.41
C LEU A 427 8.57 -9.59 -12.35
N MET A 428 8.24 -10.46 -11.41
CA MET A 428 9.20 -11.06 -10.48
C MET A 428 10.23 -11.93 -11.22
N LEU A 429 9.80 -12.71 -12.23
CA LEU A 429 10.72 -13.46 -13.09
C LEU A 429 11.64 -12.53 -13.89
N ALA A 430 11.09 -11.47 -14.49
CA ALA A 430 11.87 -10.51 -15.24
C ALA A 430 12.91 -9.80 -14.36
N GLU A 431 12.52 -9.43 -13.13
CA GLU A 431 13.41 -8.82 -12.14
C GLU A 431 14.54 -9.78 -11.74
N ALA A 432 14.20 -11.01 -11.33
CA ALA A 432 15.18 -11.99 -10.85
C ALA A 432 16.17 -12.38 -11.95
N GLU A 433 15.68 -12.56 -13.18
CA GLU A 433 16.54 -12.85 -14.32
C GLU A 433 17.47 -11.68 -14.65
N ASN A 434 16.98 -10.44 -14.57
CA ASN A 434 17.82 -9.25 -14.78
C ASN A 434 18.88 -9.07 -13.68
N GLU A 435 18.52 -9.35 -12.42
CA GLU A 435 19.49 -9.26 -11.32
C GLU A 435 20.64 -10.26 -11.51
N LEU A 436 20.32 -11.50 -11.91
CA LEU A 436 21.30 -12.58 -12.05
C LEU A 436 22.12 -12.49 -13.34
N ASN A 437 21.47 -12.18 -14.46
CA ASN A 437 22.04 -12.38 -15.80
C ASN A 437 21.98 -11.14 -16.70
N GLY A 438 21.45 -10.01 -16.21
CA GLY A 438 21.10 -8.86 -17.04
C GLY A 438 19.86 -9.12 -17.92
N PRO A 439 19.53 -8.22 -18.87
CA PRO A 439 18.28 -8.31 -19.63
C PRO A 439 18.36 -9.41 -20.70
N THR A 440 18.13 -10.66 -20.31
CA THR A 440 18.05 -11.80 -21.23
C THR A 440 16.73 -11.78 -22.01
N SER A 441 16.65 -12.60 -23.07
CA SER A 441 15.39 -12.78 -23.81
C SER A 441 14.25 -13.25 -22.91
N LEU A 442 14.52 -14.07 -21.90
CA LEU A 442 13.53 -14.52 -20.93
C LEU A 442 12.96 -13.35 -20.13
N ALA A 443 13.82 -12.45 -19.62
CA ALA A 443 13.40 -11.27 -18.87
C ALA A 443 12.58 -10.32 -19.76
N LYS A 444 13.09 -10.01 -20.96
CA LYS A 444 12.43 -9.13 -21.92
C LYS A 444 11.05 -9.65 -22.34
N GLU A 445 10.91 -10.96 -22.57
CA GLU A 445 9.63 -11.57 -22.94
C GLU A 445 8.57 -11.40 -21.84
N GLN A 446 8.94 -11.53 -20.56
CA GLN A 446 7.99 -11.39 -19.47
C GLN A 446 7.53 -9.93 -19.30
N LEU A 447 8.45 -8.97 -19.40
CA LEU A 447 8.09 -7.54 -19.45
C LEU A 447 7.19 -7.24 -20.65
N LEU A 448 7.52 -7.78 -21.82
CA LEU A 448 6.76 -7.59 -23.05
C LEU A 448 5.32 -8.09 -22.92
N LYS A 449 5.07 -9.24 -22.28
CA LYS A 449 3.70 -9.77 -22.09
C LYS A 449 2.81 -8.80 -21.32
N VAL A 450 3.31 -8.27 -20.20
CA VAL A 450 2.56 -7.32 -19.35
C VAL A 450 2.31 -6.02 -20.12
N ARG A 451 3.35 -5.49 -20.75
CA ARG A 451 3.28 -4.24 -21.49
C ARG A 451 2.41 -4.33 -22.74
N ALA A 452 2.49 -5.42 -23.50
CA ALA A 452 1.67 -5.66 -24.68
C ALA A 452 0.17 -5.57 -24.38
N ARG A 453 -0.27 -6.14 -23.24
CA ARG A 453 -1.67 -6.04 -22.78
C ARG A 453 -2.07 -4.59 -22.49
N ALA A 454 -1.20 -3.82 -21.84
CA ALA A 454 -1.45 -2.42 -21.52
C ALA A 454 -1.60 -1.49 -22.73
N PHE A 455 -1.01 -1.87 -23.87
CA PHE A 455 -1.01 -1.09 -25.10
C PHE A 455 -1.77 -1.77 -26.25
N ALA A 456 -2.62 -2.77 -25.98
CA ALA A 456 -3.26 -3.58 -27.03
C ALA A 456 -4.01 -2.77 -28.10
N ASN A 457 -4.53 -1.59 -27.73
CA ASN A 457 -5.23 -0.67 -28.64
C ASN A 457 -4.41 0.56 -29.03
N SER A 458 -3.11 0.58 -28.75
CA SER A 458 -2.26 1.74 -29.02
C SER A 458 -2.07 1.96 -30.53
N PRO A 459 -2.31 3.17 -31.05
CA PRO A 459 -1.98 3.52 -32.44
C PRO A 459 -0.46 3.50 -32.71
N THR A 460 0.35 3.57 -31.66
CA THR A 460 1.82 3.54 -31.72
C THR A 460 2.42 2.29 -31.07
N TYR A 461 1.70 1.16 -31.10
CA TYR A 461 2.10 -0.12 -30.48
C TYR A 461 3.56 -0.51 -30.72
N GLY A 462 4.05 -0.35 -31.96
CA GLY A 462 5.45 -0.67 -32.29
C GLY A 462 6.46 0.09 -31.43
N ALA A 463 6.25 1.40 -31.26
CA ALA A 463 7.09 2.24 -30.42
C ALA A 463 6.84 1.98 -28.92
N ASP A 464 5.56 1.91 -28.52
CA ASP A 464 5.17 1.81 -27.12
C ASP A 464 5.58 0.48 -26.47
N VAL A 465 5.64 -0.60 -27.25
CA VAL A 465 5.90 -1.97 -26.77
C VAL A 465 7.19 -2.53 -27.35
N ASN A 466 7.26 -2.74 -28.67
CA ASN A 466 8.36 -3.51 -29.27
C ASN A 466 9.69 -2.76 -29.17
N ASP A 467 9.73 -1.51 -29.63
CA ASP A 467 10.94 -0.69 -29.62
C ASP A 467 11.34 -0.33 -28.18
N TYR A 468 10.36 -0.02 -27.32
CA TYR A 468 10.59 0.23 -25.90
C TYR A 468 11.35 -0.93 -25.25
N VAL A 469 10.86 -2.17 -25.35
CA VAL A 469 11.51 -3.33 -24.72
C VAL A 469 12.83 -3.71 -25.42
N ALA A 470 12.89 -3.58 -26.76
CA ALA A 470 14.10 -3.87 -27.52
C ALA A 470 15.28 -2.98 -27.07
N ASN A 471 15.02 -1.70 -26.77
CA ASN A 471 16.03 -0.71 -26.42
C ASN A 471 16.56 -0.82 -24.97
N LEU A 472 15.97 -1.65 -24.12
CA LEU A 472 16.46 -1.90 -22.76
C LEU A 472 17.68 -2.84 -22.78
N ASN A 473 18.86 -2.30 -23.00
CA ASN A 473 20.07 -3.10 -23.29
C ASN A 473 21.02 -3.28 -22.10
N THR A 474 20.83 -2.52 -21.02
CA THR A 474 21.65 -2.64 -19.82
C THR A 474 20.84 -3.16 -18.64
N LYS A 475 21.54 -3.77 -17.67
CA LYS A 475 20.93 -4.24 -16.41
C LYS A 475 20.21 -3.10 -15.68
N GLU A 476 20.79 -1.91 -15.68
CA GLU A 476 20.23 -0.73 -15.03
C GLU A 476 18.99 -0.20 -15.75
N ASP A 477 19.04 -0.03 -17.08
CA ASP A 477 17.90 0.44 -17.86
C ASP A 477 16.70 -0.51 -17.72
N PHE A 478 16.97 -1.81 -17.81
CA PHE A 478 15.93 -2.83 -17.67
C PHE A 478 15.37 -2.86 -16.24
N PHE A 479 16.22 -2.73 -15.21
CA PHE A 479 15.75 -2.63 -13.83
C PHE A 479 14.86 -1.40 -13.60
N ASN A 480 15.28 -0.23 -14.10
CA ASN A 480 14.46 0.99 -14.04
C ASN A 480 13.12 0.82 -14.78
N ALA A 481 13.11 0.10 -15.90
CA ALA A 481 11.87 -0.25 -16.59
C ALA A 481 10.98 -1.17 -15.74
N ILE A 482 11.53 -2.18 -15.06
CA ILE A 482 10.77 -3.03 -14.12
C ILE A 482 10.20 -2.22 -12.96
N VAL A 483 10.99 -1.30 -12.37
CA VAL A 483 10.54 -0.41 -11.30
C VAL A 483 9.33 0.41 -11.76
N ASN A 484 9.34 0.92 -12.99
CA ASN A 484 8.22 1.70 -13.54
C ASN A 484 7.04 0.81 -13.93
N GLU A 485 7.27 -0.33 -14.60
CA GLU A 485 6.21 -1.24 -15.03
C GLU A 485 5.46 -1.83 -13.83
N ARG A 486 6.15 -2.13 -12.72
CA ARG A 486 5.49 -2.54 -11.48
C ARG A 486 4.66 -1.43 -10.86
N ALA A 487 5.04 -0.15 -11.01
CA ALA A 487 4.20 0.97 -10.60
C ALA A 487 2.93 1.05 -11.45
N TRP A 488 3.07 0.99 -12.78
CA TRP A 488 1.95 1.10 -13.73
C TRP A 488 1.01 -0.10 -13.71
N GLU A 489 1.53 -1.30 -13.41
CA GLU A 489 0.73 -2.52 -13.36
C GLU A 489 -0.03 -2.67 -12.03
N PHE A 490 0.58 -2.24 -10.91
CA PHE A 490 0.07 -2.48 -9.55
C PHE A 490 -0.35 -1.20 -8.81
N GLY A 491 -0.53 -0.08 -9.52
CA GLY A 491 -0.94 1.18 -8.89
C GLY A 491 -2.24 1.03 -8.11
N GLY A 492 -2.22 1.34 -6.81
CA GLY A 492 -3.37 1.18 -5.92
C GLY A 492 -3.55 -0.23 -5.33
N GLU A 493 -2.78 -1.23 -5.76
CA GLU A 493 -2.79 -2.61 -5.20
C GLU A 493 -1.82 -2.78 -4.02
N ALA A 494 -1.33 -1.67 -3.45
CA ALA A 494 -0.59 -1.67 -2.20
C ALA A 494 0.66 -2.58 -2.23
N LEU A 495 1.44 -2.56 -3.32
CA LEU A 495 2.73 -3.26 -3.42
C LEU A 495 3.93 -2.28 -3.43
N ARG A 496 3.69 -1.04 -3.89
CA ARG A 496 4.73 -0.07 -4.23
C ARG A 496 5.71 0.21 -3.09
N LYS A 497 5.22 0.44 -1.87
CA LYS A 497 6.05 0.80 -0.71
C LYS A 497 7.16 -0.21 -0.48
N PHE A 498 6.79 -1.47 -0.35
CA PHE A 498 7.72 -2.52 0.03
C PHE A 498 8.60 -2.99 -1.12
N ASP A 499 8.14 -2.87 -2.37
CA ASP A 499 9.00 -2.97 -3.55
C ASP A 499 10.11 -1.91 -3.54
N LEU A 500 9.77 -0.65 -3.28
CA LEU A 500 10.76 0.40 -3.18
C LEU A 500 11.73 0.22 -2.00
N VAL A 501 11.23 -0.27 -0.86
CA VAL A 501 12.07 -0.56 0.32
C VAL A 501 13.08 -1.67 0.01
N ARG A 502 12.65 -2.80 -0.55
CA ARG A 502 13.55 -3.94 -0.85
C ARG A 502 14.56 -3.65 -1.95
N TRP A 503 14.29 -2.65 -2.79
CA TRP A 503 15.24 -2.12 -3.78
C TRP A 503 16.13 -0.98 -3.25
N ASN A 504 15.90 -0.51 -2.03
CA ASN A 504 16.54 0.68 -1.48
C ASN A 504 16.31 1.95 -2.34
N LEU A 505 15.10 2.09 -2.90
CA LEU A 505 14.68 3.20 -3.77
C LEU A 505 13.60 4.08 -3.16
N TYR A 506 13.07 3.74 -1.97
CA TYR A 506 11.93 4.43 -1.36
C TYR A 506 12.16 5.94 -1.24
N ALA A 507 13.19 6.38 -0.50
CA ALA A 507 13.50 7.80 -0.34
C ALA A 507 13.69 8.53 -1.69
N LYS A 508 14.48 7.94 -2.59
CA LYS A 508 14.74 8.49 -3.93
C LYS A 508 13.46 8.74 -4.72
N LYS A 509 12.52 7.79 -4.72
CA LYS A 509 11.26 7.92 -5.46
C LYS A 509 10.32 8.95 -4.86
N MET A 510 10.30 9.10 -3.54
CA MET A 510 9.56 10.18 -2.87
C MET A 510 10.10 11.55 -3.29
N GLU A 511 11.42 11.72 -3.27
CA GLU A 511 12.07 12.98 -3.68
C GLU A 511 11.84 13.30 -5.16
N GLU A 512 11.95 12.31 -6.05
CA GLU A 512 11.63 12.46 -7.47
C GLU A 512 10.19 12.95 -7.67
N ALA A 513 9.21 12.31 -7.00
CA ALA A 513 7.81 12.70 -7.08
C ALA A 513 7.55 14.12 -6.55
N MET A 514 8.14 14.48 -5.40
CA MET A 514 8.08 15.84 -4.84
C MET A 514 8.64 16.87 -5.83
N ARG A 515 9.81 16.58 -6.41
CA ARG A 515 10.50 17.48 -7.33
C ARG A 515 9.75 17.65 -8.64
N THR A 516 9.20 16.57 -9.20
CA THR A 516 8.31 16.64 -10.38
C THR A 516 7.08 17.50 -10.11
N ALA A 517 6.40 17.31 -8.98
CA ALA A 517 5.23 18.11 -8.63
C ALA A 517 5.59 19.61 -8.52
N LEU A 518 6.70 19.94 -7.86
CA LEU A 518 7.15 21.33 -7.71
C LEU A 518 7.52 21.97 -9.07
N CYS A 519 8.33 21.29 -9.88
CA CYS A 519 8.71 21.76 -11.20
C CYS A 519 7.51 21.92 -12.14
N TRP A 520 6.52 21.03 -12.05
CA TRP A 520 5.26 21.19 -12.78
C TRP A 520 4.50 22.44 -12.34
N GLY A 521 4.38 22.68 -11.02
CA GLY A 521 3.79 23.91 -10.48
C GLY A 521 4.47 25.17 -10.97
N ILE A 522 5.80 25.19 -10.97
CA ILE A 522 6.61 26.29 -11.53
C ILE A 522 6.28 26.50 -13.01
N ALA A 523 6.23 25.42 -13.80
CA ALA A 523 5.92 25.47 -15.24
C ALA A 523 4.52 26.02 -15.59
N THR A 524 3.62 26.07 -14.61
CA THR A 524 2.29 26.69 -14.78
C THR A 524 2.27 28.19 -14.56
N ASN A 525 3.36 28.79 -14.05
CA ASN A 525 3.41 30.18 -13.66
C ASN A 525 4.48 30.95 -14.43
N GLU A 526 4.03 31.91 -15.24
CA GLU A 526 4.90 32.73 -16.10
C GLU A 526 5.90 33.58 -15.30
N ASP A 527 5.50 34.15 -14.17
CA ASP A 527 6.40 34.97 -13.34
C ASP A 527 7.59 34.13 -12.82
N LEU A 528 7.35 32.88 -12.46
CA LEU A 528 8.40 31.95 -12.01
C LEU A 528 9.26 31.43 -13.16
N MET A 529 8.64 31.12 -14.31
CA MET A 529 9.38 30.70 -15.51
C MET A 529 10.27 31.80 -16.09
N ASN A 530 9.98 33.07 -15.80
CA ASN A 530 10.78 34.21 -16.22
C ASN A 530 11.85 34.62 -15.19
N ASP A 531 11.90 34.01 -14.01
CA ASP A 531 12.88 34.31 -12.97
C ASP A 531 14.14 33.42 -13.14
N PRO A 532 15.32 34.01 -13.48
CA PRO A 532 16.54 33.24 -13.67
C PRO A 532 17.03 32.50 -12.42
N ALA A 533 16.73 33.00 -11.21
CA ALA A 533 17.10 32.32 -9.98
C ALA A 533 16.28 31.05 -9.79
N VAL A 534 14.98 31.12 -10.11
CA VAL A 534 14.09 29.94 -10.07
C VAL A 534 14.54 28.89 -11.07
N LEU A 535 14.80 29.27 -12.33
CA LEU A 535 15.28 28.33 -13.35
C LEU A 535 16.70 27.82 -13.08
N GLY A 536 17.53 28.59 -12.38
CA GLY A 536 18.84 28.13 -11.92
C GLY A 536 18.74 27.02 -10.87
N GLN A 537 17.71 27.06 -10.00
CA GLN A 537 17.48 26.06 -8.95
C GLN A 537 16.62 24.88 -9.42
N TYR A 538 15.69 25.12 -10.36
CA TYR A 538 14.72 24.16 -10.89
C TYR A 538 14.74 24.13 -12.43
N PRO A 539 15.89 23.80 -13.06
CA PRO A 539 16.01 23.86 -14.51
C PRO A 539 15.04 22.90 -15.23
N GLU A 540 14.61 21.83 -14.57
CA GLU A 540 13.71 20.83 -15.13
C GLU A 540 12.26 21.33 -15.27
N ALA A 541 11.90 22.48 -14.69
CA ALA A 541 10.58 23.08 -14.86
C ALA A 541 10.22 23.26 -16.35
N VAL A 542 11.22 23.53 -17.21
CA VAL A 542 11.03 23.67 -18.67
C VAL A 542 10.42 22.43 -19.32
N ASN A 543 10.68 21.23 -18.77
CA ASN A 543 10.21 19.96 -19.30
C ASN A 543 8.69 19.75 -19.08
N TYR A 544 8.08 20.53 -18.19
CA TYR A 544 6.67 20.40 -17.80
C TYR A 544 5.80 21.53 -18.37
N THR A 545 6.33 22.37 -19.25
CA THR A 545 5.62 23.52 -19.84
C THR A 545 4.39 23.13 -20.66
N ASN A 546 4.40 21.93 -21.23
CA ASN A 546 3.27 21.38 -21.98
C ASN A 546 2.23 20.66 -21.11
N TRP A 547 2.57 20.31 -19.86
CA TRP A 547 1.63 19.65 -18.95
C TRP A 547 0.53 20.61 -18.52
N ALA A 548 -0.70 20.07 -18.37
CA ALA A 548 -1.89 20.86 -18.10
C ALA A 548 -1.81 21.64 -16.78
N ASP A 549 -2.13 22.93 -16.83
CA ASP A 549 -2.35 23.75 -15.63
C ASP A 549 -3.75 23.53 -15.04
N ARG A 550 -4.71 23.18 -15.90
CA ARG A 550 -6.10 22.80 -15.62
C ARG A 550 -6.56 21.83 -16.69
N LEU A 551 -7.49 20.94 -16.35
CA LEU A 551 -8.18 20.10 -17.32
C LEU A 551 -9.59 20.60 -17.56
N TYR A 552 -10.08 20.38 -18.78
CA TYR A 552 -11.41 20.76 -19.22
C TYR A 552 -12.32 19.56 -19.45
N TYR A 553 -13.58 19.70 -19.05
CA TYR A 553 -14.56 18.63 -19.12
C TYR A 553 -15.98 19.14 -19.36
N LYS A 554 -16.85 18.24 -19.82
CA LYS A 554 -18.31 18.41 -19.91
C LYS A 554 -18.99 17.26 -19.22
N LYS A 555 -20.15 17.53 -18.63
CA LYS A 555 -21.06 16.48 -18.14
C LYS A 555 -22.10 16.19 -19.22
N THR A 556 -22.20 14.95 -19.64
CA THR A 556 -23.08 14.50 -20.73
C THR A 556 -24.40 13.93 -20.22
N ALA A 557 -24.44 13.38 -19.00
CA ALA A 557 -25.64 12.89 -18.35
C ALA A 557 -25.54 12.91 -16.81
N LYS A 558 -26.55 12.34 -16.12
CA LYS A 558 -26.66 12.24 -14.66
C LYS A 558 -27.03 10.81 -14.24
N ASN A 559 -26.41 9.81 -14.85
CA ASN A 559 -26.67 8.39 -14.64
C ASN A 559 -25.66 7.74 -13.67
N ASN A 560 -24.82 8.56 -13.03
CA ASN A 560 -23.76 8.12 -12.13
C ASN A 560 -22.67 7.26 -12.81
N LEU A 561 -22.46 7.42 -14.12
CA LEU A 561 -21.51 6.62 -14.88
C LEU A 561 -20.21 7.38 -15.12
N LYS A 562 -19.07 6.66 -15.17
CA LYS A 562 -17.79 7.23 -15.63
C LYS A 562 -17.93 7.93 -17.00
N SER A 563 -18.74 7.38 -17.90
CA SER A 563 -19.01 7.93 -19.23
C SER A 563 -19.83 9.22 -19.24
N ASP A 564 -20.39 9.63 -18.10
CA ASP A 564 -21.13 10.89 -17.98
C ASP A 564 -20.20 12.12 -17.91
N ILE A 565 -18.88 11.93 -17.79
CA ILE A 565 -17.87 12.98 -17.96
C ILE A 565 -17.08 12.73 -19.23
N THR A 566 -16.99 13.76 -20.06
CA THR A 566 -16.11 13.79 -21.23
C THR A 566 -15.03 14.83 -21.00
N TRP A 567 -13.78 14.44 -21.17
CA TRP A 567 -12.61 15.33 -21.06
C TRP A 567 -12.24 15.87 -22.45
N TYR A 568 -11.85 17.14 -22.52
CA TYR A 568 -11.26 17.72 -23.72
C TYR A 568 -9.78 17.38 -23.82
N ASP A 569 -9.10 17.55 -22.68
CA ASP A 569 -7.69 17.27 -22.48
C ASP A 569 -7.50 16.37 -21.26
N GLU A 570 -6.46 15.55 -21.29
CA GLU A 570 -6.22 14.53 -20.27
C GLU A 570 -4.93 14.73 -19.47
N LYS A 571 -3.90 15.27 -20.12
CA LYS A 571 -2.54 15.43 -19.56
C LYS A 571 -1.91 16.78 -19.91
N TYR A 572 -2.14 17.25 -21.13
CA TYR A 572 -1.45 18.41 -21.69
C TYR A 572 -2.37 19.61 -21.81
N LYS A 573 -1.79 20.80 -21.82
CA LYS A 573 -2.55 22.06 -21.94
C LYS A 573 -3.47 22.04 -23.14
N ALA A 574 -4.69 22.52 -22.95
CA ALA A 574 -5.63 22.75 -24.03
C ALA A 574 -5.03 23.69 -25.08
N ALA A 575 -5.32 23.43 -26.36
CA ALA A 575 -4.85 24.28 -27.46
C ALA A 575 -5.57 25.63 -27.50
N MET A 576 -6.74 25.73 -26.87
CA MET A 576 -7.56 26.94 -26.81
C MET A 576 -7.45 27.62 -25.45
N ASP A 577 -7.62 28.95 -25.44
CA ASP A 577 -7.60 29.71 -24.20
C ASP A 577 -8.87 29.47 -23.34
N ASP A 578 -8.77 29.84 -22.06
CA ASP A 578 -9.83 29.72 -21.08
C ASP A 578 -11.17 30.35 -21.48
N ALA A 579 -11.10 31.51 -22.14
CA ALA A 579 -12.30 32.26 -22.53
C ALA A 579 -13.06 31.51 -23.63
N THR A 580 -12.31 30.98 -24.61
CA THR A 580 -12.83 30.16 -25.70
C THR A 580 -13.40 28.84 -25.16
N MET A 581 -12.65 28.14 -24.31
CA MET A 581 -13.13 26.91 -23.68
C MET A 581 -14.45 27.12 -22.93
N THR A 582 -14.54 28.20 -22.15
CA THR A 582 -15.76 28.55 -21.40
C THR A 582 -16.92 28.91 -22.34
N ALA A 583 -16.66 29.68 -23.40
CA ALA A 583 -17.67 30.04 -24.39
C ALA A 583 -18.25 28.83 -25.13
N GLU A 584 -17.44 27.80 -25.36
CA GLU A 584 -17.87 26.50 -25.90
C GLU A 584 -18.57 25.58 -24.87
N GLY A 585 -18.73 26.04 -23.63
CA GLY A 585 -19.42 25.32 -22.57
C GLY A 585 -18.57 24.26 -21.86
N TRP A 586 -17.24 24.30 -22.00
CA TRP A 586 -16.35 23.46 -21.19
C TRP A 586 -16.22 24.01 -19.77
N GLN A 587 -16.26 23.10 -18.81
CA GLN A 587 -15.94 23.37 -17.40
C GLN A 587 -14.47 23.02 -17.13
N LYS A 588 -13.89 23.52 -16.04
CA LYS A 588 -12.48 23.30 -15.72
C LYS A 588 -12.24 22.90 -14.27
N VAL A 589 -11.18 22.15 -14.04
CA VAL A 589 -10.64 21.81 -12.70
C VAL A 589 -9.13 22.05 -12.68
N ASN A 590 -8.63 22.58 -11.56
CA ASN A 590 -7.21 22.90 -11.43
C ASN A 590 -6.36 21.63 -11.35
N TRP A 591 -5.24 21.63 -12.07
CA TRP A 591 -4.30 20.52 -12.15
C TRP A 591 -2.89 20.95 -11.74
N GLY A 592 -1.97 21.23 -12.67
CA GLY A 592 -0.62 21.68 -12.33
C GLY A 592 -0.58 22.96 -11.49
N SER A 593 -1.59 23.82 -11.67
CA SER A 593 -1.74 25.05 -10.87
C SER A 593 -1.95 24.80 -9.37
N ASN A 594 -2.39 23.60 -8.96
CA ASN A 594 -2.51 23.23 -7.54
C ASN A 594 -1.20 22.79 -6.90
N MET A 595 -0.13 22.55 -7.68
CA MET A 595 1.16 22.09 -7.14
C MET A 595 1.91 23.22 -6.42
N ILE A 596 1.56 24.48 -6.71
CA ILE A 596 2.19 25.66 -6.15
C ILE A 596 1.15 26.56 -5.47
N LYS A 597 1.55 27.18 -4.37
CA LYS A 597 0.75 28.14 -3.61
C LYS A 597 1.34 29.53 -3.81
N ARG A 598 0.47 30.51 -4.06
CA ARG A 598 0.83 31.92 -4.06
C ARG A 598 0.19 32.61 -2.87
N THR A 599 1.01 33.16 -1.99
CA THR A 599 0.57 34.08 -0.93
C THR A 599 0.89 35.50 -1.35
N ARG A 600 -0.15 36.30 -1.58
CA ARG A 600 -0.02 37.72 -1.96
C ARG A 600 -0.23 38.58 -0.74
N THR A 601 0.72 39.47 -0.44
CA THR A 601 0.55 40.54 0.54
C THR A 601 0.82 41.91 -0.07
N TYR A 602 0.39 42.96 0.63
CA TYR A 602 0.53 44.34 0.20
C TYR A 602 1.34 45.12 1.23
N VAL A 603 2.48 45.65 0.78
CA VAL A 603 3.46 46.33 1.61
C VAL A 603 3.48 47.81 1.26
N TYR A 604 3.45 48.68 2.26
CA TYR A 604 3.62 50.13 2.08
C TYR A 604 4.58 50.66 3.15
N ASN A 605 5.58 51.43 2.75
CA ASN A 605 6.66 51.94 3.62
C ASN A 605 7.31 50.83 4.50
N GLY A 606 7.56 49.65 3.91
CA GLY A 606 8.17 48.52 4.60
C GLY A 606 7.26 47.77 5.58
N THR A 607 5.98 48.16 5.71
CA THR A 607 5.00 47.49 6.57
C THR A 607 4.06 46.62 5.74
N ASP A 608 3.88 45.36 6.13
CA ASP A 608 2.93 44.42 5.50
C ASP A 608 1.52 44.60 6.08
N TYR A 609 0.55 44.94 5.22
CA TYR A 609 -0.85 45.16 5.57
C TYR A 609 -1.74 43.94 5.31
N GLY A 610 -1.14 42.78 5.02
CA GLY A 610 -1.82 41.50 4.86
C GLY A 610 -2.24 41.19 3.43
N THR A 611 -3.13 40.20 3.30
CA THR A 611 -3.49 39.56 2.02
C THR A 611 -4.69 40.18 1.31
N THR A 612 -5.33 41.17 1.93
CA THR A 612 -6.53 41.80 1.37
C THR A 612 -6.15 42.75 0.24
N THR A 613 -6.73 42.55 -0.94
CA THR A 613 -6.54 43.45 -2.08
C THR A 613 -6.90 44.89 -1.71
N PRO A 614 -6.01 45.88 -1.96
CA PRO A 614 -6.29 47.26 -1.64
C PRO A 614 -7.52 47.76 -2.41
N THR A 615 -8.38 48.52 -1.75
CA THR A 615 -9.52 49.18 -2.41
C THR A 615 -9.11 50.55 -2.91
N LYS A 616 -9.43 50.88 -4.17
CA LYS A 616 -9.12 52.17 -4.81
C LYS A 616 -10.38 53.03 -4.94
N ALA A 617 -10.29 54.29 -4.50
CA ALA A 617 -11.30 55.32 -4.74
C ALA A 617 -10.67 56.48 -5.52
N THR A 618 -11.29 56.89 -6.63
CA THR A 618 -10.82 58.04 -7.42
C THR A 618 -11.45 59.33 -6.88
N ASN A 619 -10.60 60.32 -6.61
CA ASN A 619 -11.01 61.62 -6.11
C ASN A 619 -11.34 62.58 -7.27
N SER A 620 -12.05 63.66 -6.96
CA SER A 620 -12.49 64.66 -7.95
C SER A 620 -11.35 65.41 -8.63
N ASP A 621 -10.16 65.47 -8.01
CA ASP A 621 -8.95 66.08 -8.57
C ASP A 621 -8.11 65.11 -9.43
N GLY A 622 -8.61 63.89 -9.64
CA GLY A 622 -7.90 62.83 -10.38
C GLY A 622 -6.90 62.03 -9.56
N SER A 623 -6.66 62.38 -8.30
CA SER A 623 -5.88 61.53 -7.37
C SER A 623 -6.66 60.25 -7.02
N ALA A 624 -5.95 59.25 -6.50
CA ALA A 624 -6.56 57.99 -6.06
C ALA A 624 -6.19 57.68 -4.61
N THR A 625 -7.20 57.32 -3.82
CA THR A 625 -7.04 56.88 -2.43
C THR A 625 -7.13 55.37 -2.36
N TYR A 626 -6.06 54.73 -1.90
CA TYR A 626 -5.93 53.29 -1.68
C TYR A 626 -6.09 52.97 -0.21
N THR A 627 -6.91 51.99 0.14
CA THR A 627 -7.01 51.46 1.51
C THR A 627 -6.49 50.03 1.55
N LEU A 628 -5.50 49.78 2.41
CA LEU A 628 -4.83 48.49 2.54
C LEU A 628 -5.18 47.86 3.89
N GLY A 629 -5.26 46.53 3.91
CA GLY A 629 -5.43 45.73 5.12
C GLY A 629 -6.83 45.77 5.73
N THR A 630 -6.97 45.13 6.90
CA THR A 630 -8.22 45.04 7.65
C THR A 630 -7.97 45.41 9.11
N ALA A 631 -8.97 46.03 9.75
CA ALA A 631 -8.82 46.52 11.11
C ALA A 631 -8.37 45.38 12.05
N PRO A 632 -7.42 45.62 12.96
CA PRO A 632 -6.82 46.92 13.30
C PRO A 632 -5.61 47.34 12.43
N ASN A 633 -5.15 46.49 11.50
CA ASN A 633 -3.99 46.76 10.65
C ASN A 633 -4.43 47.31 9.28
N THR A 634 -4.86 48.58 9.25
CA THR A 634 -5.34 49.27 8.05
C THR A 634 -4.61 50.60 7.85
N ILE A 635 -4.32 50.95 6.59
CA ILE A 635 -3.81 52.27 6.20
C ILE A 635 -4.54 52.80 4.95
N THR A 636 -4.65 54.12 4.86
CA THR A 636 -5.14 54.82 3.68
C THR A 636 -4.02 55.69 3.08
N VAL A 637 -3.77 55.53 1.79
CA VAL A 637 -2.72 56.22 1.03
C VAL A 637 -3.37 56.98 -0.13
N THR A 638 -3.15 58.29 -0.22
CA THR A 638 -3.64 59.10 -1.36
C THR A 638 -2.49 59.40 -2.30
N VAL A 639 -2.66 59.02 -3.57
CA VAL A 639 -1.64 59.07 -4.62
C VAL A 639 -2.08 60.07 -5.69
N PRO A 640 -1.28 61.11 -6.00
CA PRO A 640 -1.61 62.05 -7.07
C PRO A 640 -1.77 61.38 -8.45
N ALA A 641 -2.51 62.03 -9.35
CA ALA A 641 -2.73 61.51 -10.69
C ALA A 641 -1.40 61.30 -11.44
N GLY A 642 -1.13 60.08 -11.89
CA GLY A 642 0.06 59.74 -12.67
C GLY A 642 1.32 59.41 -11.85
N GLU A 643 1.27 59.51 -10.51
CA GLU A 643 2.38 59.16 -9.63
C GLU A 643 2.36 57.67 -9.24
N PRO A 644 3.53 57.07 -8.93
CA PRO A 644 3.62 55.71 -8.41
C PRO A 644 2.91 55.61 -7.06
N THR A 645 2.29 54.46 -6.80
CA THR A 645 1.47 54.30 -5.58
C THR A 645 2.31 54.16 -4.32
N GLY A 646 3.58 53.75 -4.47
CA GLY A 646 4.44 53.35 -3.36
C GLY A 646 3.98 52.08 -2.64
N ILE A 647 2.90 51.44 -3.13
CA ILE A 647 2.38 50.18 -2.60
C ILE A 647 3.05 49.05 -3.39
N THR A 648 3.74 48.16 -2.68
CA THR A 648 4.37 46.98 -3.26
C THR A 648 3.47 45.77 -3.06
N ARG A 649 3.10 45.13 -4.15
CA ARG A 649 2.50 43.79 -4.16
C ARG A 649 3.62 42.76 -4.02
N LYS A 650 3.61 42.01 -2.93
CA LYS A 650 4.57 40.94 -2.65
C LYS A 650 3.93 39.58 -2.86
N ASP A 651 4.39 38.84 -3.86
CA ASP A 651 3.93 37.49 -4.17
C ASP A 651 4.99 36.47 -3.68
N VAL A 652 4.67 35.72 -2.62
CA VAL A 652 5.49 34.60 -2.15
C VAL A 652 4.94 33.32 -2.77
N TYR A 653 5.76 32.65 -3.56
CA TYR A 653 5.45 31.34 -4.15
C TYR A 653 6.11 30.24 -3.33
N SER A 654 5.32 29.24 -2.94
CA SER A 654 5.78 28.07 -2.20
C SER A 654 5.17 26.80 -2.76
N ALA A 655 5.75 25.64 -2.45
CA ALA A 655 5.07 24.36 -2.65
C ALA A 655 3.67 24.41 -2.02
N SER A 656 2.71 23.73 -2.66
CA SER A 656 1.33 23.70 -2.19
C SER A 656 1.19 22.90 -0.90
N ASP A 657 0.38 23.43 0.04
CA ASP A 657 0.18 22.81 1.35
C ASP A 657 -0.33 21.37 1.21
N TYR A 658 -1.17 21.04 0.22
CA TYR A 658 -1.64 19.66 0.02
C TYR A 658 -0.47 18.71 -0.28
N TYR A 659 0.41 19.10 -1.20
CA TYR A 659 1.51 18.28 -1.69
C TYR A 659 2.69 18.22 -0.72
N THR A 660 2.99 19.32 -0.02
CA THR A 660 3.96 19.30 1.09
C THR A 660 3.51 18.34 2.20
N ARG A 661 2.19 18.20 2.41
CA ARG A 661 1.62 17.29 3.40
C ARG A 661 1.61 15.82 3.00
N LEU A 662 1.69 15.49 1.70
CA LEU A 662 1.83 14.10 1.26
C LEU A 662 3.17 13.52 1.69
N TYR A 663 4.22 14.33 1.64
CA TYR A 663 5.61 13.93 1.83
C TYR A 663 6.26 14.63 3.01
N ARG A 664 5.44 14.82 4.03
CA ARG A 664 5.78 15.42 5.30
C ARG A 664 6.83 14.55 6.00
N GLY A 665 8.01 15.11 6.31
CA GLY A 665 9.11 14.37 6.94
C GLY A 665 10.12 13.73 5.98
N TYR A 666 9.96 13.86 4.65
CA TYR A 666 10.85 13.25 3.65
C TYR A 666 11.99 14.16 3.15
N SER A 667 12.26 15.28 3.81
CA SER A 667 13.46 16.09 3.56
C SER A 667 13.59 17.21 4.60
N ASN A 668 14.84 17.55 4.97
CA ASN A 668 15.19 18.73 5.79
C ASN A 668 14.99 20.06 5.03
N GLY A 669 13.86 20.24 4.34
CA GLY A 669 13.63 21.39 3.47
C GLY A 669 14.52 21.46 2.23
N ALA A 670 15.40 20.47 2.02
CA ALA A 670 16.25 20.32 0.85
C ALA A 670 15.97 18.94 0.25
N LEU A 671 15.47 18.90 -0.98
CA LEU A 671 15.29 17.69 -1.80
C LEU A 671 16.67 17.10 -2.14
N THR A 672 17.40 16.60 -1.14
CA THR A 672 18.83 16.27 -1.24
C THR A 672 19.12 14.84 -0.79
N GLY A 673 18.52 13.85 -1.44
CA GLY A 673 19.02 12.49 -1.78
C GLY A 673 19.57 11.56 -0.71
N ASN A 674 19.80 12.03 0.51
CA ASN A 674 20.69 11.40 1.50
C ASN A 674 20.02 11.12 2.84
N GLY A 675 18.70 11.31 2.94
CA GLY A 675 17.94 11.05 4.17
C GLY A 675 17.51 9.58 4.30
N VAL A 676 17.57 9.03 5.51
CA VAL A 676 16.91 7.76 5.84
C VAL A 676 15.41 8.03 5.99
N ALA A 677 14.63 7.66 4.98
CA ALA A 677 13.18 7.77 5.02
C ALA A 677 12.58 6.74 6.00
N PRO A 678 11.81 7.15 7.02
CA PRO A 678 11.13 6.19 7.88
C PRO A 678 10.05 5.46 7.09
N TYR A 679 10.02 4.15 7.21
CA TYR A 679 8.99 3.27 6.65
C TYR A 679 8.54 2.16 7.62
N LEU A 680 9.30 1.96 8.70
CA LEU A 680 8.96 1.02 9.76
C LEU A 680 8.12 1.70 10.83
N LEU A 681 7.15 0.95 11.33
CA LEU A 681 6.35 1.29 12.48
C LEU A 681 7.04 0.74 13.75
N PRO A 682 7.04 1.52 14.84
CA PRO A 682 7.55 1.04 16.11
C PRO A 682 6.60 0.01 16.75
N ILE A 683 7.15 -0.91 17.54
CA ILE A 683 6.39 -1.74 18.49
C ILE A 683 5.70 -0.81 19.50
N THR A 684 4.46 -1.14 19.89
CA THR A 684 3.68 -0.26 20.77
C THR A 684 4.28 -0.16 22.17
N THR A 685 4.18 1.03 22.78
CA THR A 685 4.65 1.25 24.16
C THR A 685 4.00 0.31 25.16
N GLU A 686 2.72 -0.06 24.96
CA GLU A 686 2.03 -1.02 25.81
C GLU A 686 2.69 -2.41 25.73
N THR A 687 2.96 -2.91 24.52
CA THR A 687 3.70 -4.17 24.32
C THR A 687 5.09 -4.12 24.94
N LEU A 688 5.81 -3.01 24.75
CA LEU A 688 7.14 -2.82 25.34
C LEU A 688 7.10 -2.78 26.88
N SER A 689 6.14 -2.06 27.45
CA SER A 689 6.02 -1.92 28.91
C SER A 689 5.65 -3.22 29.63
N ALA A 690 5.02 -4.16 28.90
CA ALA A 690 4.63 -5.47 29.42
C ALA A 690 5.70 -6.54 29.21
N SER A 691 6.76 -6.24 28.45
CA SER A 691 7.84 -7.18 28.11
C SER A 691 9.13 -6.81 28.83
N ASN A 692 9.90 -7.82 29.22
CA ASN A 692 11.24 -7.62 29.77
C ASN A 692 12.35 -7.82 28.73
N VAL A 693 12.01 -8.24 27.51
CA VAL A 693 12.99 -8.58 26.45
C VAL A 693 12.72 -7.92 25.09
N LEU A 694 11.52 -7.37 24.86
CA LEU A 694 11.19 -6.64 23.63
C LEU A 694 11.58 -5.16 23.76
N ASP A 695 12.19 -4.64 22.69
CA ASP A 695 12.57 -3.23 22.56
C ASP A 695 12.26 -2.71 21.14
N ASN A 696 12.38 -1.39 20.97
CA ASN A 696 12.38 -0.74 19.66
C ASN A 696 13.78 -0.27 19.25
N ASP A 697 14.82 -0.61 20.02
CA ASP A 697 16.15 -0.06 19.85
C ASP A 697 16.60 -0.25 18.40
N GLY A 698 16.95 0.85 17.73
CA GLY A 698 17.36 0.81 16.32
C GLY A 698 16.25 0.90 15.26
N TYR A 699 14.99 0.69 15.66
CA TYR A 699 13.80 0.73 14.80
C TYR A 699 12.87 1.92 15.12
N HIS A 700 13.35 2.88 15.90
CA HIS A 700 12.59 4.07 16.27
C HIS A 700 12.51 5.09 15.12
N ILE A 701 11.33 5.70 14.99
CA ILE A 701 11.13 6.90 14.18
C ILE A 701 11.83 8.08 14.89
N MET A 702 13.04 8.45 14.44
CA MET A 702 13.98 9.24 15.24
C MET A 702 13.83 10.77 15.19
N ASP A 703 12.95 11.35 14.40
CA ASP A 703 13.06 12.79 14.11
C ASP A 703 11.92 13.66 14.66
N ALA A 704 12.25 14.47 15.68
CA ALA A 704 11.42 15.55 16.21
C ALA A 704 11.14 16.66 15.17
N ASN A 705 11.91 16.74 14.07
CA ASN A 705 11.69 17.69 12.97
C ASN A 705 10.67 17.21 11.94
N MET A 706 10.23 15.95 12.00
CA MET A 706 9.12 15.50 11.15
C MET A 706 7.79 16.17 11.48
N GLU A 707 7.67 16.90 12.59
CA GLU A 707 6.41 17.46 13.07
C GLU A 707 5.85 18.59 12.18
N LYS A 708 6.67 19.27 11.39
CA LYS A 708 6.22 20.35 10.51
C LYS A 708 6.76 20.14 9.11
N GLY A 709 5.90 19.75 8.18
CA GLY A 709 6.25 19.79 6.75
C GLY A 709 6.76 21.18 6.41
N VAL A 710 8.02 21.28 5.99
CA VAL A 710 8.63 22.57 5.66
C VAL A 710 8.06 23.02 4.32
N ASN A 711 7.36 24.15 4.32
CA ASN A 711 6.90 24.78 3.07
C ASN A 711 8.13 25.29 2.31
N VAL A 712 8.48 24.61 1.22
CA VAL A 712 9.57 25.03 0.33
C VAL A 712 9.15 26.32 -0.37
N VAL A 713 9.75 27.45 0.01
CA VAL A 713 9.57 28.73 -0.69
C VAL A 713 10.39 28.68 -1.98
N VAL A 714 9.72 28.89 -3.11
CA VAL A 714 10.30 28.87 -4.45
C VAL A 714 10.86 30.25 -4.81
N ALA A 715 10.07 31.30 -4.59
CA ALA A 715 10.46 32.67 -4.93
C ALA A 715 9.63 33.70 -4.16
N THR A 716 10.15 34.91 -4.07
CA THR A 716 9.42 36.10 -3.65
C THR A 716 9.54 37.15 -4.74
N ILE A 717 8.41 37.52 -5.35
CA ILE A 717 8.36 38.47 -6.47
C ILE A 717 7.60 39.71 -6.02
N GLU A 718 8.28 40.86 -6.10
CA GLU A 718 7.72 42.15 -5.71
C GLU A 718 7.44 43.00 -6.95
N LYS A 719 6.23 43.55 -7.05
CA LYS A 719 5.81 44.44 -8.14
C LYS A 719 5.07 45.64 -7.55
N GLU A 720 5.20 46.80 -8.18
CA GLU A 720 4.39 47.95 -7.81
C GLU A 720 2.90 47.67 -8.07
N TYR A 721 2.04 47.99 -7.09
CA TYR A 721 0.59 47.88 -7.21
C TYR A 721 0.04 49.08 -7.98
N LYS A 722 -0.73 48.83 -9.05
CA LYS A 722 -1.27 49.86 -9.95
C LYS A 722 -2.77 50.02 -9.79
#